data_AF-A0A1F5L770-F1
#
_entry.id   AF-A0A1F5L770-F1
#
_cell.length_a   1.000
_cell.length_b   1.000
_cell.length_c   1.000
_cell.angle_alpha   90.00
_cell.angle_beta   90.00
_cell.angle_gamma   90.00
#
_symmetry.space_group_name_H-M   'P 1'
#
loop_
_entity.id
_entity.type
_entity.pdbx_description
1 polymer ?
#
loop_
_entity_poly.entity_id
_entity_poly.type
_entity_poly.pdbx_seq_one_letter_code
_entity_poly.pdbx_strand_id
1 'polypeptide(L)'
;MTARLSRSLPQVNRRVFAGLSSRAIPRVANVNASARAGLVAHRNTWNLAPWTCRVTQANIARYSHTDSGSSVQPNPSIFDVTPYRGSSITEKHWMSQDLPVVATLIEPQAILHFIEFIMHGILPNGKKTNLALPNSDEFPLFMAPSSQWAPAPFNKAALSTVQKAIEQITGPEDLSGLCHIGQNIHFLKSCLWGGLAPVPASRWREKDLNHPDNFTIAHEYLTSVIAVFEYLNIPQIRTNMCDTFNKISGDFGEMQDALNARRKAQGNLSPELNLVALWEQFIRALYEVMTSTAHSWVLARVAELRERTSDSFSAIPADNPEGPEMKIFSQRWTDLIAVTSMADFNIWISMDGYNGYDAPSEIIAGLHNPNLEDQDKNYGFSKLLFDRLAKCIEAQNEAATVQGPSATQSDAARRERLSISTVVQNELREKIRGRVPSPQPPVQPWIQQLLRAQEASLDMHPRESHDCGFGLAIYRAAHKFSDEQWERLQRDLEAHLSAWSDDVQRADELKPLLKLHWFDCKELGIDITNPITAARRHYQQIRSLDEWNHKIAPSVFLLIDYMGVNSYLDDKFYASFTKDKSFLNGDFQGHVLAVGADFDDSATANESADRIANEDPQDEGFKYPGHMRILGNLVWSELYPMLMLQSVELEDLWRQAREHPMKIYTGPTVPSQVEPWKEWNATKTFMMDSFVEFLKQKNPTLAGKVEGLRKEGSL
;
A
#
# COMPACT_ATOMS: atom_id res chain seq x y z
N MET A 1 57.90 -4.37 -18.32
CA MET A 1 57.55 -2.95 -18.51
C MET A 1 56.03 -2.87 -18.55
N THR A 2 55.43 -2.78 -17.37
CA THR A 2 54.84 -1.55 -16.77
C THR A 2 53.33 -1.45 -17.06
N ALA A 3 52.56 -1.91 -16.07
CA ALA A 3 51.36 -1.29 -15.50
C ALA A 3 50.03 -1.20 -16.29
N ARG A 4 48.97 -1.53 -15.53
CA ARG A 4 47.55 -1.13 -15.63
C ARG A 4 46.71 -1.81 -16.71
N LEU A 5 45.87 -2.74 -16.27
CA LEU A 5 44.44 -2.85 -16.61
C LEU A 5 43.76 -3.72 -15.52
N SER A 6 43.57 -3.13 -14.34
CA SER A 6 42.68 -3.68 -13.32
C SER A 6 41.90 -2.50 -12.73
N ARG A 7 40.58 -2.64 -12.65
CA ARG A 7 39.54 -1.65 -12.30
C ARG A 7 38.85 -1.00 -13.49
N SER A 8 37.82 -1.67 -13.98
CA SER A 8 36.68 -1.01 -14.64
C SER A 8 35.39 -1.73 -14.25
N LEU A 9 34.80 -1.25 -13.14
CA LEU A 9 33.38 -1.18 -12.73
C LEU A 9 33.41 -0.99 -11.20
N PRO A 10 32.51 -0.19 -10.57
CA PRO A 10 31.25 0.37 -11.09
C PRO A 10 31.03 1.86 -10.70
N GLN A 11 30.91 2.79 -11.64
CA GLN A 11 30.32 4.13 -11.36
C GLN A 11 29.77 4.75 -12.64
N VAL A 12 28.54 4.40 -13.01
CA VAL A 12 27.72 5.27 -13.85
C VAL A 12 26.34 5.34 -13.19
N ASN A 13 25.82 6.56 -13.05
CA ASN A 13 24.58 6.98 -12.38
C ASN A 13 24.69 7.32 -10.88
N ARG A 14 25.48 8.34 -10.55
CA ARG A 14 25.13 9.30 -9.50
C ARG A 14 25.80 10.67 -9.75
N ARG A 15 24.95 11.71 -9.89
CA ARG A 15 25.21 13.17 -9.88
C ARG A 15 25.79 13.81 -11.15
N VAL A 16 25.01 14.71 -11.77
CA VAL A 16 25.25 16.18 -11.87
C VAL A 16 23.92 16.84 -12.27
N PHE A 17 23.39 17.78 -11.48
CA PHE A 17 22.81 19.05 -11.97
C PHE A 17 22.61 19.99 -10.79
N ALA A 18 23.63 20.82 -10.55
CA ALA A 18 23.51 22.08 -9.83
C ALA A 18 24.21 23.11 -10.70
N GLY A 19 23.50 24.17 -11.11
CA GLY A 19 24.11 25.25 -11.88
C GLY A 19 23.13 26.06 -12.73
N LEU A 20 22.58 27.11 -12.11
CA LEU A 20 22.37 28.44 -12.69
C LEU A 20 21.35 28.61 -13.84
N SER A 21 20.20 29.22 -13.51
CA SER A 21 19.65 30.29 -14.34
C SER A 21 18.80 31.23 -13.50
N SER A 22 19.43 32.30 -13.02
CA SER A 22 18.78 33.52 -12.56
C SER A 22 18.35 34.33 -13.78
N ARG A 23 17.05 34.47 -14.02
CA ARG A 23 16.51 35.58 -14.85
C ARG A 23 15.32 36.22 -14.16
N ALA A 24 15.52 37.50 -13.83
CA ALA A 24 14.53 38.42 -13.31
C ALA A 24 13.42 38.67 -14.35
N ILE A 25 12.17 38.68 -13.88
CA ILE A 25 11.01 39.18 -14.61
C ILE A 25 10.68 40.56 -14.01
N PRO A 26 10.47 41.61 -14.82
CA PRO A 26 10.16 42.94 -14.31
C PRO A 26 8.71 43.05 -13.85
N ARG A 27 8.53 43.74 -12.71
CA ARG A 27 7.26 44.29 -12.22
C ARG A 27 6.65 45.22 -13.27
N VAL A 28 5.39 45.01 -13.64
CA VAL A 28 4.52 46.04 -14.18
C VAL A 28 3.41 46.29 -13.16
N ALA A 29 3.28 47.56 -12.79
CA ALA A 29 2.31 48.06 -11.83
C ALA A 29 0.93 48.26 -12.45
N ASN A 30 -0.08 48.00 -11.62
CA ASN A 30 -1.45 48.51 -11.53
C ASN A 30 -1.98 49.47 -12.61
N VAL A 31 -3.28 49.32 -12.93
CA VAL A 31 -4.36 50.26 -12.57
C VAL A 31 -5.62 49.91 -13.39
N ASN A 32 -6.71 49.47 -12.74
CA ASN A 32 -8.00 50.16 -12.76
C ASN A 32 -9.10 49.39 -12.02
N ALA A 33 -9.75 50.11 -11.10
CA ALA A 33 -10.98 49.74 -10.44
C ALA A 33 -12.18 50.33 -11.20
N SER A 34 -13.30 49.61 -11.26
CA SER A 34 -14.63 50.25 -11.36
C SER A 34 -15.73 49.35 -10.80
N ALA A 35 -16.71 50.01 -10.20
CA ALA A 35 -17.68 49.54 -9.22
C ALA A 35 -18.93 48.78 -9.75
N ARG A 36 -19.48 47.98 -8.82
CA ARG A 36 -20.91 47.78 -8.45
C ARG A 36 -21.88 47.01 -9.37
N ALA A 37 -22.38 45.90 -8.84
CA ALA A 37 -23.78 45.62 -8.42
C ALA A 37 -23.95 44.08 -8.39
N GLY A 38 -24.21 43.43 -7.25
CA GLY A 38 -25.52 43.37 -6.63
C GLY A 38 -26.27 42.09 -7.03
N LEU A 39 -25.81 40.92 -6.58
CA LEU A 39 -26.60 39.68 -6.52
C LEU A 39 -25.95 38.73 -5.50
N VAL A 40 -26.73 38.37 -4.48
CA VAL A 40 -26.39 37.35 -3.49
C VAL A 40 -26.45 36.00 -4.19
N ALA A 41 -25.35 35.60 -4.81
CA ALA A 41 -25.11 34.21 -5.17
C ALA A 41 -24.50 33.54 -3.94
N HIS A 42 -25.13 32.45 -3.48
CA HIS A 42 -24.48 31.48 -2.61
C HIS A 42 -23.11 31.15 -3.22
N ARG A 43 -22.03 31.64 -2.59
CA ARG A 43 -20.68 31.21 -2.92
C ARG A 43 -20.60 29.74 -2.55
N ASN A 44 -20.75 28.87 -3.55
CA ASN A 44 -20.20 27.54 -3.51
C ASN A 44 -18.68 27.72 -3.41
N THR A 45 -18.17 27.76 -2.18
CA THR A 45 -16.73 27.66 -1.93
C THR A 45 -16.29 26.33 -2.52
N TRP A 46 -15.50 26.42 -3.59
CA TRP A 46 -14.85 25.27 -4.18
C TRP A 46 -14.05 24.61 -3.07
N ASN A 47 -14.34 23.36 -2.87
CA ASN A 47 -13.88 22.63 -1.72
C ASN A 47 -12.69 21.83 -2.27
N LEU A 48 -11.45 22.04 -1.79
CA LEU A 48 -10.24 21.49 -2.43
C LEU A 48 -9.59 20.27 -1.78
N ALA A 49 -10.00 19.88 -0.57
CA ALA A 49 -9.52 18.62 0.00
C ALA A 49 -9.90 17.47 -0.95
N PRO A 50 -9.03 16.48 -1.21
CA PRO A 50 -9.41 15.31 -1.99
C PRO A 50 -10.76 14.75 -1.50
N TRP A 51 -11.64 14.38 -2.42
CA TRP A 51 -13.01 13.98 -2.06
C TRP A 51 -13.01 12.80 -1.09
N THR A 52 -12.00 11.94 -1.20
CA THR A 52 -11.66 10.82 -0.33
C THR A 52 -11.36 11.23 1.12
N CYS A 53 -10.83 12.43 1.35
CA CYS A 53 -10.60 12.95 2.71
C CYS A 53 -11.88 13.35 3.43
N ARG A 54 -13.03 13.32 2.76
CA ARG A 54 -14.29 13.88 3.29
C ARG A 54 -15.38 12.85 3.49
N VAL A 55 -15.35 11.77 2.72
CA VAL A 55 -16.28 10.66 2.90
C VAL A 55 -15.87 9.93 4.17
N THR A 56 -16.67 10.08 5.23
CA THR A 56 -16.52 9.28 6.45
C THR A 56 -16.64 7.81 6.09
N GLN A 57 -15.64 6.99 6.45
CA GLN A 57 -15.66 5.52 6.29
C GLN A 57 -16.99 4.91 6.79
N ALA A 58 -17.58 5.50 7.82
CA ALA A 58 -18.88 5.11 8.37
C ALA A 58 -20.03 5.05 7.34
N ASN A 59 -19.99 5.83 6.25
CA ASN A 59 -20.99 5.74 5.19
C ASN A 59 -20.74 4.55 4.26
N ILE A 60 -19.49 4.15 4.03
CA ILE A 60 -19.16 2.97 3.19
C ILE A 60 -19.37 1.68 3.99
N ALA A 61 -18.95 1.65 5.25
CA ALA A 61 -19.11 0.51 6.16
C ALA A 61 -20.59 0.16 6.45
N ARG A 62 -21.51 1.13 6.39
CA ARG A 62 -22.96 0.87 6.50
C ARG A 62 -23.53 0.05 5.34
N TYR A 63 -22.88 0.01 4.18
CA TYR A 63 -23.35 -0.77 3.04
C TYR A 63 -22.94 -2.24 3.08
N SER A 64 -22.09 -2.64 4.04
CA SER A 64 -21.67 -4.04 4.22
C SER A 64 -22.70 -4.88 5.00
N HIS A 65 -23.62 -4.27 5.76
CA HIS A 65 -24.53 -5.01 6.63
C HIS A 65 -25.87 -4.30 6.81
N THR A 66 -26.90 -4.71 6.07
CA THR A 66 -28.29 -4.80 6.56
C THR A 66 -29.17 -5.60 5.59
N ASP A 67 -30.13 -6.33 6.18
CA ASP A 67 -31.32 -6.98 5.63
C ASP A 67 -31.21 -8.37 5.00
N SER A 68 -31.21 -9.40 5.87
CA SER A 68 -31.61 -10.77 5.52
C SER A 68 -33.15 -10.86 5.40
N GLY A 69 -33.68 -10.55 4.22
CA GLY A 69 -35.05 -10.89 3.83
C GLY A 69 -35.12 -12.35 3.35
N SER A 70 -35.95 -13.17 4.00
CA SER A 70 -36.13 -14.58 3.65
C SER A 70 -36.80 -14.75 2.28
N SER A 71 -36.07 -15.24 1.28
CA SER A 71 -36.65 -16.08 0.24
C SER A 71 -35.57 -16.98 -0.39
N VAL A 72 -35.88 -18.27 -0.50
CA VAL A 72 -34.96 -19.34 -0.88
C VAL A 72 -34.68 -19.29 -2.39
N GLN A 73 -33.48 -18.85 -2.75
CA GLN A 73 -32.73 -19.33 -3.92
C GLN A 73 -31.33 -19.73 -3.44
N PRO A 74 -30.62 -20.66 -4.11
CA PRO A 74 -29.27 -21.02 -3.69
C PRO A 74 -28.38 -19.77 -3.81
N ASN A 75 -28.04 -19.17 -2.67
CA ASN A 75 -27.12 -18.05 -2.61
C ASN A 75 -25.83 -18.45 -3.33
N PRO A 76 -25.32 -17.66 -4.30
CA PRO A 76 -23.98 -17.86 -4.80
C PRO A 76 -23.03 -17.70 -3.60
N SER A 77 -22.39 -18.77 -3.16
CA SER A 77 -21.40 -18.70 -2.08
C SER A 77 -20.20 -17.86 -2.54
N ILE A 78 -19.67 -17.01 -1.67
CA ILE A 78 -18.41 -16.28 -1.91
C ILE A 78 -17.33 -17.29 -2.29
N PHE A 79 -16.60 -17.02 -3.38
CA PHE A 79 -15.55 -17.91 -3.86
C PHE A 79 -14.38 -17.95 -2.87
N ASP A 80 -13.98 -19.13 -2.44
CA ASP A 80 -12.93 -19.32 -1.44
C ASP A 80 -11.62 -19.83 -2.07
N VAL A 81 -10.56 -19.02 -1.96
CA VAL A 81 -9.22 -19.38 -2.45
C VAL A 81 -8.25 -19.75 -1.34
N THR A 82 -8.68 -19.82 -0.08
CA THR A 82 -7.84 -20.29 1.04
C THR A 82 -7.27 -21.70 0.86
N PRO A 83 -7.89 -22.64 0.09
CA PRO A 83 -7.28 -23.94 -0.20
C PRO A 83 -6.21 -23.91 -1.30
N TYR A 84 -6.03 -22.79 -2.00
CA TYR A 84 -5.06 -22.66 -3.07
C TYR A 84 -3.63 -22.72 -2.51
N ARG A 85 -2.71 -23.37 -3.23
CA ARG A 85 -1.33 -23.60 -2.74
C ARG A 85 -0.27 -22.72 -3.38
N GLY A 86 -0.59 -21.97 -4.43
CA GLY A 86 0.39 -21.18 -5.17
C GLY A 86 1.45 -22.01 -5.88
N SER A 87 2.51 -21.33 -6.31
CA SER A 87 3.72 -21.96 -6.82
C SER A 87 4.66 -22.38 -5.67
N SER A 88 5.69 -23.16 -6.00
CA SER A 88 6.67 -23.64 -5.01
C SER A 88 7.39 -22.53 -4.24
N ILE A 89 7.55 -21.33 -4.82
CA ILE A 89 8.23 -20.21 -4.15
C ILE A 89 7.27 -19.34 -3.31
N THR A 90 5.96 -19.44 -3.55
CA THR A 90 4.92 -18.69 -2.82
C THR A 90 4.12 -19.55 -1.86
N GLU A 91 4.30 -20.88 -1.87
CA GLU A 91 3.54 -21.85 -1.05
C GLU A 91 3.44 -21.44 0.41
N LYS A 92 4.52 -20.91 1.00
CA LYS A 92 4.52 -20.47 2.40
C LYS A 92 3.49 -19.37 2.70
N HIS A 93 3.25 -18.46 1.76
CA HIS A 93 2.23 -17.41 1.92
C HIS A 93 0.82 -18.00 1.84
N TRP A 94 0.61 -18.94 0.92
CA TRP A 94 -0.63 -19.67 0.72
C TRP A 94 -0.95 -20.69 1.82
N MET A 95 0.06 -21.15 2.57
CA MET A 95 -0.15 -21.96 3.77
C MET A 95 -0.43 -21.11 5.02
N SER A 96 -0.09 -19.82 5.00
CA SER A 96 -0.30 -18.91 6.13
C SER A 96 -1.63 -18.14 5.98
N GLN A 97 -2.73 -18.88 5.90
CA GLN A 97 -4.09 -18.34 5.71
C GLN A 97 -4.90 -18.34 7.01
N ASP A 98 -4.24 -18.34 8.17
CA ASP A 98 -4.83 -18.47 9.51
C ASP A 98 -5.90 -17.41 9.85
N LEU A 99 -5.96 -16.31 9.08
CA LEU A 99 -6.94 -15.25 9.22
C LEU A 99 -7.60 -14.97 7.87
N PRO A 100 -8.63 -15.75 7.47
CA PRO A 100 -9.35 -15.49 6.24
C PRO A 100 -10.21 -14.22 6.37
N VAL A 101 -10.23 -13.42 5.31
CA VAL A 101 -11.03 -12.20 5.18
C VAL A 101 -11.81 -12.23 3.88
N VAL A 102 -12.86 -11.42 3.79
CA VAL A 102 -13.58 -11.19 2.53
C VAL A 102 -12.89 -10.03 1.80
N ALA A 103 -12.22 -10.35 0.70
CA ALA A 103 -11.62 -9.39 -0.22
C ALA A 103 -12.64 -8.96 -1.28
N THR A 104 -12.69 -7.65 -1.56
CA THR A 104 -13.31 -7.15 -2.80
C THR A 104 -12.32 -7.32 -3.94
N LEU A 105 -12.77 -7.70 -5.14
CA LEU A 105 -11.87 -7.89 -6.28
C LEU A 105 -11.49 -6.55 -6.94
N ILE A 106 -12.49 -5.67 -7.10
CA ILE A 106 -12.30 -4.25 -7.37
C ILE A 106 -12.64 -3.51 -6.09
N GLU A 107 -11.77 -2.62 -5.67
CA GLU A 107 -11.95 -1.83 -4.46
C GLU A 107 -13.10 -0.81 -4.59
N PRO A 108 -14.07 -0.71 -3.65
CA PRO A 108 -15.17 0.25 -3.73
C PRO A 108 -14.72 1.72 -3.88
N GLN A 109 -13.62 2.09 -3.24
CA GLN A 109 -12.98 3.40 -3.33
C GLN A 109 -12.50 3.73 -4.75
N ALA A 110 -12.33 2.74 -5.63
CA ALA A 110 -12.04 2.99 -7.05
C ALA A 110 -13.15 3.80 -7.74
N ILE A 111 -14.41 3.64 -7.31
CA ILE A 111 -15.53 4.45 -7.82
C ILE A 111 -15.35 5.91 -7.42
N LEU A 112 -15.03 6.18 -6.14
CA LEU A 112 -14.81 7.54 -5.64
C LEU A 112 -13.59 8.18 -6.29
N HIS A 113 -12.49 7.43 -6.43
CA HIS A 113 -11.30 7.88 -7.15
C HIS A 113 -11.57 8.14 -8.63
N PHE A 114 -12.47 7.38 -9.26
CA PHE A 114 -12.89 7.64 -10.63
C PHE A 114 -13.67 8.96 -10.74
N ILE A 115 -14.62 9.21 -9.83
CA ILE A 115 -15.33 10.50 -9.77
C ILE A 115 -14.34 11.66 -9.58
N GLU A 116 -13.37 11.50 -8.68
CA GLU A 116 -12.31 12.48 -8.52
C GLU A 116 -11.49 12.63 -9.81
N PHE A 117 -11.09 11.55 -10.46
CA PHE A 117 -10.35 11.60 -11.72
C PHE A 117 -11.10 12.41 -12.80
N ILE A 118 -12.39 12.15 -13.04
CA ILE A 118 -13.15 12.83 -14.09
C ILE A 118 -13.40 14.32 -13.79
N MET A 119 -13.16 14.79 -12.56
CA MET A 119 -13.14 16.22 -12.24
C MET A 119 -11.93 16.96 -12.82
N HIS A 120 -10.77 16.30 -12.90
CA HIS A 120 -9.50 16.95 -13.23
C HIS A 120 -8.90 16.43 -14.55
N GLY A 121 -9.31 15.22 -14.96
CA GLY A 121 -8.79 14.49 -16.11
C GLY A 121 -7.37 13.95 -15.91
N ILE A 122 -6.90 13.77 -14.68
CA ILE A 122 -5.54 13.27 -14.41
C ILE A 122 -5.61 11.86 -13.86
N LEU A 123 -5.06 10.91 -14.62
CA LEU A 123 -5.06 9.49 -14.35
C LEU A 123 -4.16 9.13 -13.15
N PRO A 124 -4.34 7.95 -12.53
CA PRO A 124 -3.48 7.44 -11.45
C PRO A 124 -1.98 7.43 -11.76
N ASN A 125 -1.59 7.17 -13.00
CA ASN A 125 -0.20 7.20 -13.48
C ASN A 125 0.31 8.63 -13.78
N GLY A 126 -0.51 9.64 -13.51
CA GLY A 126 -0.22 11.06 -13.68
C GLY A 126 -0.38 11.63 -15.09
N LYS A 127 -0.74 10.80 -16.08
CA LYS A 127 -1.05 11.26 -17.44
C LYS A 127 -2.39 12.00 -17.45
N LYS A 128 -2.55 12.96 -18.36
CA LYS A 128 -3.83 13.67 -18.58
C LYS A 128 -4.64 12.97 -19.67
N THR A 129 -5.94 12.79 -19.45
CA THR A 129 -6.85 12.30 -20.50
C THR A 129 -7.11 13.39 -21.54
N ASN A 130 -7.34 12.94 -22.78
CA ASN A 130 -7.77 13.79 -23.89
C ASN A 130 -9.29 13.71 -24.13
N LEU A 131 -10.00 12.87 -23.37
CA LEU A 131 -11.45 12.72 -23.48
C LEU A 131 -12.17 13.91 -22.83
N ALA A 132 -13.40 14.16 -23.28
CA ALA A 132 -14.25 15.20 -22.71
C ALA A 132 -14.65 14.86 -21.27
N LEU A 133 -14.60 15.85 -20.38
CA LEU A 133 -14.94 15.70 -18.97
C LEU A 133 -16.34 16.25 -18.67
N PRO A 134 -16.99 15.79 -17.58
CA PRO A 134 -18.19 16.41 -17.06
C PRO A 134 -17.97 17.89 -16.71
N ASN A 135 -19.01 18.70 -16.88
CA ASN A 135 -19.02 20.08 -16.42
C ASN A 135 -19.19 20.13 -14.89
N SER A 136 -18.79 21.23 -14.26
CA SER A 136 -18.83 21.37 -12.80
C SER A 136 -20.23 21.18 -12.19
N ASP A 137 -21.27 21.55 -12.92
CA ASP A 137 -22.67 21.43 -12.49
C ASP A 137 -23.23 20.00 -12.65
N GLU A 138 -22.51 19.11 -13.32
CA GLU A 138 -22.93 17.72 -13.55
C GLU A 138 -22.43 16.77 -12.45
N PHE A 139 -21.40 17.12 -11.67
CA PHE A 139 -20.88 16.26 -10.59
C PHE A 139 -21.92 15.88 -9.53
N PRO A 140 -22.78 16.79 -9.04
CA PRO A 140 -23.83 16.42 -8.08
C PRO A 140 -24.81 15.37 -8.63
N LEU A 141 -24.93 15.23 -9.96
CA LEU A 141 -25.86 14.29 -10.60
C LEU A 141 -25.42 12.83 -10.44
N PHE A 142 -24.13 12.57 -10.21
CA PHE A 142 -23.61 11.22 -9.95
C PHE A 142 -24.10 10.65 -8.61
N MET A 143 -24.43 11.54 -7.66
CA MET A 143 -24.98 11.19 -6.35
C MET A 143 -26.51 11.26 -6.31
N ALA A 144 -27.17 11.69 -7.40
CA ALA A 144 -28.61 11.82 -7.49
C ALA A 144 -29.20 10.76 -8.43
N PRO A 145 -30.35 10.14 -8.08
CA PRO A 145 -31.05 9.23 -8.97
C PRO A 145 -31.42 9.90 -10.30
N SER A 146 -31.26 9.19 -11.43
CA SER A 146 -31.55 9.75 -12.76
C SER A 146 -33.01 10.18 -12.92
N SER A 147 -33.94 9.57 -12.16
CA SER A 147 -35.34 9.96 -12.09
C SER A 147 -35.58 11.42 -11.69
N GLN A 148 -34.61 12.07 -11.03
CA GLN A 148 -34.74 13.45 -10.56
C GLN A 148 -34.26 14.49 -11.59
N TRP A 149 -33.41 14.11 -12.54
CA TRP A 149 -32.68 15.08 -13.35
C TRP A 149 -32.51 14.72 -14.83
N ALA A 150 -32.60 13.45 -15.20
CA ALA A 150 -32.37 13.00 -16.57
C ALA A 150 -33.62 13.22 -17.43
N PRO A 151 -33.46 13.48 -18.74
CA PRO A 151 -34.59 13.46 -19.68
C PRO A 151 -35.07 12.02 -19.96
N ALA A 152 -36.30 11.87 -20.42
CA ALA A 152 -36.79 10.59 -20.94
C ALA A 152 -35.93 10.14 -22.14
N PRO A 153 -35.65 8.83 -22.29
CA PRO A 153 -36.17 7.69 -21.51
C PRO A 153 -35.35 7.33 -20.26
N PHE A 154 -34.32 8.11 -19.91
CA PHE A 154 -33.34 7.77 -18.87
C PHE A 154 -33.77 8.12 -17.44
N ASN A 155 -34.95 8.72 -17.27
CA ASN A 155 -35.48 9.24 -16.01
C ASN A 155 -36.15 8.19 -15.11
N LYS A 156 -35.61 6.97 -15.07
CA LYS A 156 -36.27 5.81 -14.40
C LYS A 156 -35.51 5.23 -13.22
N ALA A 157 -34.20 5.49 -13.09
CA ALA A 157 -33.42 4.88 -12.02
C ALA A 157 -33.75 5.50 -10.66
N ALA A 158 -33.94 4.63 -9.66
CA ALA A 158 -34.20 5.00 -8.26
C ALA A 158 -32.92 5.21 -7.44
N LEU A 159 -31.83 4.55 -7.83
CA LEU A 159 -30.51 4.68 -7.21
C LEU A 159 -29.63 5.65 -8.01
N SER A 160 -28.68 6.27 -7.32
CA SER A 160 -27.62 7.07 -7.95
C SER A 160 -26.61 6.18 -8.68
N THR A 161 -25.91 6.71 -9.68
CA THR A 161 -24.90 5.94 -10.43
C THR A 161 -23.77 5.46 -9.53
N VAL A 162 -23.32 6.28 -8.58
CA VAL A 162 -22.25 5.90 -7.64
C VAL A 162 -22.72 4.75 -6.74
N GLN A 163 -23.96 4.81 -6.24
CA GLN A 163 -24.51 3.74 -5.42
C GLN A 163 -24.63 2.42 -6.20
N LYS A 164 -25.18 2.47 -7.42
CA LYS A 164 -25.26 1.29 -8.30
C LYS A 164 -23.87 0.67 -8.51
N ALA A 165 -22.86 1.48 -8.84
CA ALA A 165 -21.52 0.99 -9.11
C ALA A 165 -20.85 0.34 -7.87
N ILE A 166 -21.10 0.87 -6.66
CA ILE A 166 -20.64 0.24 -5.41
C ILE A 166 -21.38 -1.08 -5.17
N GLU A 167 -22.70 -1.12 -5.42
CA GLU A 167 -23.51 -2.34 -5.30
C GLU A 167 -23.06 -3.44 -6.28
N GLN A 168 -22.49 -3.11 -7.46
CA GLN A 168 -21.87 -4.12 -8.34
C GLN A 168 -20.64 -4.81 -7.73
N ILE A 169 -20.02 -4.21 -6.71
CA ILE A 169 -18.82 -4.72 -6.05
C ILE A 169 -19.18 -5.49 -4.77
N THR A 170 -20.06 -4.92 -3.95
CA THR A 170 -20.35 -5.40 -2.59
C THR A 170 -21.79 -5.88 -2.39
N GLY A 171 -22.62 -5.81 -3.43
CA GLY A 171 -24.06 -6.05 -3.33
C GLY A 171 -24.39 -7.49 -2.92
N PRO A 172 -25.37 -7.69 -2.02
CA PRO A 172 -25.73 -9.02 -1.53
C PRO A 172 -26.37 -9.89 -2.61
N GLU A 173 -26.90 -9.28 -3.68
CA GLU A 173 -27.53 -9.97 -4.81
C GLU A 173 -26.51 -10.67 -5.71
N ASP A 174 -25.26 -10.20 -5.72
CA ASP A 174 -24.19 -10.74 -6.55
C ASP A 174 -22.84 -10.74 -5.81
N LEU A 175 -22.54 -11.87 -5.18
CA LEU A 175 -21.29 -12.06 -4.43
C LEU A 175 -20.08 -12.39 -5.31
N SER A 176 -20.21 -12.34 -6.65
CA SER A 176 -19.09 -12.65 -7.56
C SER A 176 -17.93 -11.66 -7.45
N GLY A 177 -18.20 -10.42 -7.04
CA GLY A 177 -17.18 -9.39 -6.76
C GLY A 177 -16.38 -9.62 -5.47
N LEU A 178 -16.71 -10.66 -4.70
CA LEU A 178 -16.12 -10.96 -3.39
C LEU A 178 -15.37 -12.30 -3.39
N CYS A 179 -14.37 -12.43 -2.53
CA CYS A 179 -13.57 -13.65 -2.40
C CYS A 179 -13.03 -13.85 -0.98
N HIS A 180 -13.01 -15.09 -0.47
CA HIS A 180 -12.30 -15.42 0.77
C HIS A 180 -10.82 -15.70 0.50
N ILE A 181 -9.95 -14.98 1.21
CA ILE A 181 -8.50 -15.10 1.12
C ILE A 181 -7.85 -14.71 2.46
N GLY A 182 -6.65 -15.21 2.73
CA GLY A 182 -5.88 -14.85 3.92
C GLY A 182 -5.47 -13.39 3.95
N GLN A 183 -5.53 -12.81 5.15
CA GLN A 183 -5.22 -11.40 5.39
C GLN A 183 -3.81 -11.00 4.95
N ASN A 184 -2.83 -11.91 4.95
CA ASN A 184 -1.46 -11.63 4.50
C ASN A 184 -1.41 -11.25 3.01
N ILE A 185 -2.14 -11.96 2.14
CA ILE A 185 -2.19 -11.67 0.70
C ILE A 185 -3.12 -10.48 0.44
N HIS A 186 -4.28 -10.45 1.10
CA HIS A 186 -5.24 -9.35 0.96
C HIS A 186 -4.63 -7.99 1.32
N PHE A 187 -3.96 -7.90 2.47
CA PHE A 187 -3.35 -6.66 2.94
C PHE A 187 -2.34 -6.10 1.93
N LEU A 188 -1.48 -6.97 1.40
CA LEU A 188 -0.49 -6.56 0.41
C LEU A 188 -1.12 -6.18 -0.94
N LYS A 189 -2.20 -6.87 -1.34
CA LYS A 189 -3.02 -6.49 -2.50
C LYS A 189 -3.59 -5.08 -2.34
N SER A 190 -4.16 -4.74 -1.19
CA SER A 190 -4.70 -3.39 -0.91
C SER A 190 -3.62 -2.30 -0.91
N CYS A 191 -2.42 -2.59 -0.38
CA CYS A 191 -1.27 -1.68 -0.47
C CYS A 191 -0.88 -1.39 -1.92
N LEU A 192 -0.72 -2.45 -2.71
CA LEU A 192 -0.34 -2.37 -4.12
C LEU A 192 -1.41 -1.68 -4.97
N TRP A 193 -2.69 -1.91 -4.67
CA TRP A 193 -3.82 -1.23 -5.31
C TRP A 193 -3.76 0.29 -5.10
N GLY A 194 -3.38 0.74 -3.90
CA GLY A 194 -3.11 2.16 -3.62
C GLY A 194 -1.86 2.73 -4.31
N GLY A 195 -1.09 1.89 -5.00
CA GLY A 195 0.18 2.27 -5.62
C GLY A 195 1.32 2.45 -4.62
N LEU A 196 1.19 1.91 -3.40
CA LEU A 196 2.24 1.91 -2.39
C LEU A 196 3.26 0.81 -2.67
N ALA A 197 4.52 1.05 -2.28
CA ALA A 197 5.54 0.02 -2.32
C ALA A 197 5.24 -1.05 -1.25
N PRO A 198 5.49 -2.35 -1.53
CA PRO A 198 5.36 -3.43 -0.55
C PRO A 198 6.06 -3.14 0.78
N VAL A 199 7.33 -2.73 0.73
CA VAL A 199 8.07 -2.25 1.90
C VAL A 199 8.87 -1.02 1.48
N PRO A 200 8.75 0.13 2.15
CA PRO A 200 9.57 1.30 1.85
C PRO A 200 11.06 0.97 1.88
N ALA A 201 11.87 1.61 1.02
CA ALA A 201 13.30 1.31 0.95
C ALA A 201 14.05 1.62 2.25
N SER A 202 13.64 2.65 2.98
CA SER A 202 14.14 2.94 4.33
C SER A 202 13.83 1.78 5.29
N ARG A 203 12.57 1.32 5.31
CA ARG A 203 12.13 0.22 6.16
C ARG A 203 12.83 -1.10 5.85
N TRP A 204 13.07 -1.39 4.57
CA TRP A 204 13.86 -2.54 4.13
C TRP A 204 15.28 -2.53 4.74
N ARG A 205 15.92 -1.36 4.79
CA ARG A 205 17.26 -1.18 5.39
C ARG A 205 17.23 -1.21 6.92
N GLU A 206 16.23 -0.62 7.55
CA GLU A 206 16.07 -0.67 9.02
C GLU A 206 15.85 -2.10 9.52
N LYS A 207 15.09 -2.91 8.75
CA LYS A 207 14.95 -4.35 8.99
C LYS A 207 16.21 -5.15 8.69
N ASP A 208 17.22 -4.51 8.14
CA ASP A 208 18.49 -5.11 7.72
C ASP A 208 18.27 -6.33 6.79
N LEU A 209 17.26 -6.24 5.91
CA LEU A 209 16.90 -7.33 4.98
C LEU A 209 17.95 -7.53 3.88
N ASN A 210 18.86 -6.57 3.71
CA ASN A 210 20.04 -6.68 2.86
C ASN A 210 21.15 -7.52 3.49
N HIS A 211 21.09 -7.82 4.79
CA HIS A 211 22.10 -8.62 5.45
C HIS A 211 22.01 -10.08 4.99
N PRO A 212 23.14 -10.74 4.68
CA PRO A 212 23.13 -12.14 4.23
C PRO A 212 22.43 -13.10 5.19
N ASP A 213 22.48 -12.87 6.49
CA ASP A 213 21.81 -13.72 7.50
C ASP A 213 20.28 -13.63 7.43
N ASN A 214 19.74 -12.51 6.91
CA ASN A 214 18.30 -12.28 6.79
C ASN A 214 17.76 -12.66 5.40
N PHE A 215 18.58 -13.30 4.55
CA PHE A 215 18.22 -13.60 3.15
C PHE A 215 16.90 -14.37 3.02
N THR A 216 16.64 -15.36 3.88
CA THR A 216 15.42 -16.17 3.81
C THR A 216 14.16 -15.30 3.99
N ILE A 217 14.18 -14.41 4.98
CA ILE A 217 13.07 -13.48 5.24
C ILE A 217 12.96 -12.46 4.10
N ALA A 218 14.08 -11.90 3.65
CA ALA A 218 14.13 -10.97 2.53
C ALA A 218 13.55 -11.59 1.23
N HIS A 219 13.90 -12.84 0.95
CA HIS A 219 13.35 -13.62 -0.16
C HIS A 219 11.83 -13.80 -0.02
N GLU A 220 11.34 -14.10 1.19
CA GLU A 220 9.92 -14.25 1.47
C GLU A 220 9.11 -12.96 1.24
N TYR A 221 9.70 -11.79 1.52
CA TYR A 221 9.12 -10.49 1.15
C TYR A 221 9.04 -10.29 -0.37
N LEU A 222 9.97 -10.85 -1.16
CA LEU A 222 9.90 -10.78 -2.61
C LEU A 222 8.80 -11.71 -3.15
N THR A 223 8.69 -12.90 -2.59
CA THR A 223 7.67 -13.88 -3.04
C THR A 223 6.26 -13.53 -2.57
N SER A 224 6.09 -12.75 -1.50
CA SER A 224 4.76 -12.26 -1.07
C SER A 224 4.10 -11.38 -2.13
N VAL A 225 4.89 -10.53 -2.80
CA VAL A 225 4.43 -9.70 -3.92
C VAL A 225 3.97 -10.60 -5.08
N ILE A 226 4.72 -11.66 -5.39
CA ILE A 226 4.36 -12.61 -6.45
C ILE A 226 3.06 -13.33 -6.08
N ALA A 227 2.87 -13.73 -4.82
CA ALA A 227 1.65 -14.40 -4.35
C ALA A 227 0.38 -13.55 -4.57
N VAL A 228 0.46 -12.22 -4.42
CA VAL A 228 -0.65 -11.31 -4.75
C VAL A 228 -1.04 -11.43 -6.22
N PHE A 229 -0.08 -11.46 -7.14
CA PHE A 229 -0.40 -11.56 -8.56
C PHE A 229 -0.75 -12.98 -9.00
N GLU A 230 -0.27 -14.01 -8.32
CA GLU A 230 -0.82 -15.37 -8.49
C GLU A 230 -2.31 -15.40 -8.14
N TYR A 231 -2.69 -14.81 -7.00
CA TYR A 231 -4.08 -14.66 -6.58
C TYR A 231 -4.93 -13.93 -7.63
N LEU A 232 -4.50 -12.74 -8.05
CA LEU A 232 -5.23 -11.93 -9.03
C LEU A 232 -5.33 -12.59 -10.41
N ASN A 233 -4.41 -13.51 -10.73
CA ASN A 233 -4.39 -14.24 -11.99
C ASN A 233 -5.09 -15.60 -11.95
N ILE A 234 -5.66 -16.01 -10.81
CA ILE A 234 -6.53 -17.19 -10.75
C ILE A 234 -7.66 -17.01 -11.79
N PRO A 235 -7.92 -17.98 -12.69
CA PRO A 235 -8.86 -17.79 -13.80
C PRO A 235 -10.24 -17.28 -13.38
N GLN A 236 -10.80 -17.83 -12.31
CA GLN A 236 -12.09 -17.39 -11.78
C GLN A 236 -12.04 -15.95 -11.25
N ILE A 237 -10.96 -15.57 -10.57
CA ILE A 237 -10.76 -14.20 -10.06
C ILE A 237 -10.69 -13.21 -11.22
N ARG A 238 -9.94 -13.54 -12.28
CA ARG A 238 -9.86 -12.71 -13.49
C ARG A 238 -11.22 -12.51 -14.16
N THR A 239 -11.99 -13.59 -14.32
CA THR A 239 -13.34 -13.52 -14.87
C THR A 239 -14.23 -12.64 -14.02
N ASN A 240 -14.24 -12.85 -12.70
CA ASN A 240 -15.06 -12.05 -11.80
C ASN A 240 -14.66 -10.56 -11.81
N MET A 241 -13.36 -10.24 -11.82
CA MET A 241 -12.89 -8.85 -11.96
C MET A 241 -13.37 -8.21 -13.27
N CYS A 242 -13.27 -8.94 -14.38
CA CYS A 242 -13.75 -8.49 -15.69
C CYS A 242 -15.26 -8.25 -15.70
N ASP A 243 -16.04 -9.18 -15.15
CA ASP A 243 -17.49 -9.08 -15.09
C ASP A 243 -17.95 -7.91 -14.21
N THR A 244 -17.36 -7.74 -13.03
CA THR A 244 -17.62 -6.58 -12.16
C THR A 244 -17.27 -5.27 -12.86
N PHE A 245 -16.09 -5.18 -13.50
CA PHE A 245 -15.72 -4.01 -14.29
C PHE A 245 -16.76 -3.71 -15.38
N ASN A 246 -17.19 -4.72 -16.12
CA ASN A 246 -18.12 -4.59 -17.23
C ASN A 246 -19.52 -4.15 -16.79
N LYS A 247 -19.98 -4.61 -15.62
CA LYS A 247 -21.24 -4.15 -15.00
C LYS A 247 -21.18 -2.67 -14.62
N ILE A 248 -20.11 -2.26 -13.92
CA ILE A 248 -19.85 -0.85 -13.57
C ILE A 248 -19.77 0.01 -14.84
N SER A 249 -19.08 -0.48 -15.87
CA SER A 249 -18.99 0.17 -17.17
C SER A 249 -20.38 0.35 -17.80
N GLY A 250 -21.28 -0.62 -17.64
CA GLY A 250 -22.67 -0.50 -18.09
C GLY A 250 -23.43 0.62 -17.37
N ASP A 251 -23.32 0.69 -16.03
CA ASP A 251 -23.92 1.75 -15.23
C ASP A 251 -23.40 3.15 -15.62
N PHE A 252 -22.11 3.27 -15.92
CA PHE A 252 -21.54 4.51 -16.46
C PHE A 252 -22.00 4.83 -17.89
N GLY A 253 -22.27 3.81 -18.70
CA GLY A 253 -22.89 3.97 -20.02
C GLY A 253 -24.29 4.58 -19.93
N GLU A 254 -25.14 4.08 -19.02
CA GLU A 254 -26.47 4.67 -18.78
C GLU A 254 -26.37 6.14 -18.35
N MET A 255 -25.44 6.45 -17.43
CA MET A 255 -25.19 7.80 -16.95
C MET A 255 -24.71 8.74 -18.06
N GLN A 256 -23.79 8.26 -18.90
CA GLN A 256 -23.28 8.98 -20.05
C GLN A 256 -24.41 9.38 -21.02
N ASP A 257 -25.27 8.43 -21.37
CA ASP A 257 -26.37 8.67 -22.30
C ASP A 257 -27.37 9.68 -21.74
N ALA A 258 -27.67 9.60 -20.45
CA ALA A 258 -28.52 10.55 -19.74
C ALA A 258 -27.93 11.98 -19.73
N LEU A 259 -26.63 12.13 -19.44
CA LEU A 259 -25.94 13.42 -19.46
C LEU A 259 -25.87 14.01 -20.88
N ASN A 260 -25.51 13.20 -21.88
CA ASN A 260 -25.44 13.65 -23.26
C ASN A 260 -26.83 14.07 -23.79
N ALA A 261 -27.90 13.34 -23.43
CA ALA A 261 -29.27 13.74 -23.75
C ALA A 261 -29.66 15.07 -23.08
N ARG A 262 -29.26 15.27 -21.82
CA ARG A 262 -29.48 16.54 -21.10
C ARG A 262 -28.74 17.71 -21.75
N ARG A 263 -27.46 17.53 -22.11
CA ARG A 263 -26.67 18.54 -22.85
C ARG A 263 -27.36 18.95 -24.15
N LYS A 264 -27.82 17.97 -24.93
CA LYS A 264 -28.58 18.19 -26.18
C LYS A 264 -29.87 18.96 -25.94
N ALA A 265 -30.66 18.58 -24.93
CA ALA A 265 -31.91 19.24 -24.61
C ALA A 265 -31.72 20.69 -24.14
N GLN A 266 -30.61 20.99 -23.49
CA GLN A 266 -30.26 22.34 -23.02
C GLN A 266 -29.59 23.21 -24.11
N GLY A 267 -29.37 22.66 -25.32
CA GLY A 267 -28.64 23.35 -26.38
C GLY A 267 -27.17 23.61 -26.03
N ASN A 268 -26.59 22.82 -25.10
CA ASN A 268 -25.20 22.96 -24.69
C ASN A 268 -24.27 22.47 -25.80
N LEU A 269 -23.25 23.27 -26.14
CA LEU A 269 -22.22 22.96 -27.14
C LEU A 269 -21.03 22.17 -26.57
N SER A 270 -21.08 21.76 -25.29
CA SER A 270 -20.08 20.87 -24.71
C SER A 270 -19.94 19.58 -25.54
N PRO A 271 -18.71 19.05 -25.73
CA PRO A 271 -18.49 17.79 -26.42
C PRO A 271 -19.26 16.63 -25.77
N GLU A 272 -19.59 15.58 -26.52
CA GLU A 272 -20.21 14.39 -25.93
C GLU A 272 -19.25 13.69 -24.97
N LEU A 273 -19.79 13.22 -23.84
CA LEU A 273 -19.06 12.44 -22.86
C LEU A 273 -18.89 11.00 -23.33
N ASN A 274 -17.76 10.41 -22.96
CA ASN A 274 -17.53 8.98 -23.03
C ASN A 274 -17.05 8.45 -21.66
N LEU A 275 -18.00 8.26 -20.74
CA LEU A 275 -17.72 7.77 -19.38
C LEU A 275 -17.21 6.33 -19.38
N VAL A 276 -17.65 5.50 -20.33
CA VAL A 276 -17.16 4.12 -20.50
C VAL A 276 -15.67 4.11 -20.81
N ALA A 277 -15.23 4.91 -21.78
CA ALA A 277 -13.81 5.03 -22.11
C ALA A 277 -13.00 5.73 -21.01
N LEU A 278 -13.59 6.68 -20.27
CA LEU A 278 -12.93 7.28 -19.10
C LEU A 278 -12.71 6.24 -17.99
N TRP A 279 -13.69 5.37 -17.73
CA TRP A 279 -13.58 4.30 -16.73
C TRP A 279 -12.51 3.28 -17.11
N GLU A 280 -12.47 2.87 -18.38
CA GLU A 280 -11.38 2.05 -18.93
C GLU A 280 -10.02 2.71 -18.72
N GLN A 281 -9.85 3.97 -19.15
CA GLN A 281 -8.56 4.67 -19.04
C GLN A 281 -8.11 4.76 -17.58
N PHE A 282 -9.04 4.99 -16.67
CA PHE A 282 -8.80 5.08 -15.24
C PHE A 282 -8.32 3.74 -14.67
N ILE A 283 -9.06 2.65 -14.86
CA ILE A 283 -8.69 1.32 -14.34
C ILE A 283 -7.40 0.81 -14.99
N ARG A 284 -7.21 1.03 -16.29
CA ARG A 284 -5.97 0.69 -16.97
C ARG A 284 -4.76 1.41 -16.37
N ALA A 285 -4.89 2.71 -16.12
CA ALA A 285 -3.83 3.48 -15.49
C ALA A 285 -3.58 3.04 -14.03
N LEU A 286 -4.61 2.62 -13.30
CA LEU A 286 -4.49 2.08 -11.95
C LEU A 286 -3.71 0.76 -11.94
N TYR A 287 -4.07 -0.18 -12.83
CA TYR A 287 -3.35 -1.44 -13.00
C TYR A 287 -1.91 -1.22 -13.50
N GLU A 288 -1.65 -0.21 -14.34
CA GLU A 288 -0.31 0.18 -14.79
C GLU A 288 0.55 0.57 -13.57
N VAL A 289 0.02 1.40 -12.67
CA VAL A 289 0.72 1.80 -11.44
C VAL A 289 0.96 0.59 -10.54
N MET A 290 -0.08 -0.20 -10.26
CA MET A 290 0.00 -1.37 -9.38
C MET A 290 1.08 -2.36 -9.84
N THR A 291 1.04 -2.76 -11.12
CA THR A 291 1.99 -3.72 -11.69
C THR A 291 3.40 -3.14 -11.82
N SER A 292 3.54 -1.87 -12.23
CA SER A 292 4.85 -1.22 -12.36
C SER A 292 5.53 -0.99 -11.01
N THR A 293 4.78 -0.58 -9.99
CA THR A 293 5.30 -0.41 -8.62
C THR A 293 5.77 -1.75 -8.06
N ALA A 294 4.95 -2.80 -8.15
CA ALA A 294 5.29 -4.13 -7.66
C ALA A 294 6.54 -4.69 -8.36
N HIS A 295 6.55 -4.67 -9.69
CA HIS A 295 7.64 -5.24 -10.49
C HIS A 295 8.96 -4.49 -10.29
N SER A 296 8.93 -3.15 -10.36
CA SER A 296 10.13 -2.32 -10.15
C SER A 296 10.68 -2.49 -8.73
N TRP A 297 9.80 -2.61 -7.73
CA TRP A 297 10.22 -2.85 -6.35
C TRP A 297 10.92 -4.21 -6.20
N VAL A 298 10.34 -5.29 -6.74
CA VAL A 298 10.98 -6.63 -6.69
C VAL A 298 12.35 -6.59 -7.36
N LEU A 299 12.46 -6.00 -8.55
CA LEU A 299 13.74 -5.93 -9.27
C LEU A 299 14.79 -5.10 -8.52
N ALA A 300 14.40 -3.97 -7.92
CA ALA A 300 15.30 -3.15 -7.13
C ALA A 300 15.86 -3.91 -5.91
N ARG A 301 14.99 -4.61 -5.18
CA ARG A 301 15.39 -5.40 -4.00
C ARG A 301 16.20 -6.65 -4.38
N VAL A 302 15.85 -7.32 -5.48
CA VAL A 302 16.68 -8.40 -6.03
C VAL A 302 18.07 -7.88 -6.41
N ALA A 303 18.18 -6.70 -7.02
CA ALA A 303 19.48 -6.12 -7.38
C ALA A 303 20.36 -5.87 -6.14
N GLU A 304 19.78 -5.33 -5.06
CA GLU A 304 20.48 -5.16 -3.78
C GLU A 304 20.96 -6.49 -3.20
N LEU A 305 20.10 -7.53 -3.19
CA LEU A 305 20.48 -8.86 -2.71
C LEU A 305 21.53 -9.54 -3.59
N ARG A 306 21.49 -9.33 -4.92
CA ARG A 306 22.51 -9.85 -5.85
C ARG A 306 23.87 -9.24 -5.60
N GLU A 307 23.92 -7.93 -5.34
CA GLU A 307 25.17 -7.24 -4.99
C GLU A 307 25.78 -7.87 -3.73
N ARG A 308 24.99 -8.00 -2.65
CA ARG A 308 25.43 -8.61 -1.39
C ARG A 308 25.84 -10.08 -1.53
N THR A 309 25.11 -10.83 -2.35
CA THR A 309 25.42 -12.24 -2.63
C THR A 309 26.69 -12.38 -3.47
N SER A 310 26.97 -11.45 -4.39
CA SER A 310 28.21 -11.40 -5.18
C SER A 310 29.43 -11.01 -4.36
N ASP A 311 29.24 -10.14 -3.35
CA ASP A 311 30.30 -9.83 -2.38
C ASP A 311 30.67 -11.08 -1.58
N SER A 312 29.67 -11.83 -1.11
CA SER A 312 29.86 -13.10 -0.40
C SER A 312 30.58 -14.14 -1.28
N PHE A 313 30.22 -14.22 -2.56
CA PHE A 313 30.87 -15.11 -3.53
C PHE A 313 32.37 -14.81 -3.69
N SER A 314 32.72 -13.52 -3.69
CA SER A 314 34.10 -13.08 -3.86
C SER A 314 34.98 -13.42 -2.65
N ALA A 315 34.39 -13.77 -1.52
CA ALA A 315 35.10 -14.23 -0.34
C ALA A 315 35.34 -15.76 -0.34
N ILE A 316 34.69 -16.52 -1.22
CA ILE A 316 34.78 -17.99 -1.26
C ILE A 316 36.06 -18.43 -2.02
N PRO A 317 36.99 -19.14 -1.36
CA PRO A 317 38.22 -19.63 -1.99
C PRO A 317 37.97 -20.51 -3.21
N ALA A 318 38.75 -20.29 -4.28
CA ALA A 318 38.59 -21.01 -5.55
C ALA A 318 38.95 -22.51 -5.48
N ASP A 319 39.72 -22.91 -4.48
CA ASP A 319 40.18 -24.29 -4.22
C ASP A 319 39.14 -25.16 -3.49
N ASN A 320 38.03 -24.58 -3.02
CA ASN A 320 36.94 -25.31 -2.36
C ASN A 320 35.57 -25.11 -3.05
N PRO A 321 35.41 -25.55 -4.32
CA PRO A 321 34.20 -25.31 -5.10
C PRO A 321 32.95 -26.05 -4.59
N GLU A 322 33.09 -27.02 -3.68
CA GLU A 322 31.96 -27.79 -3.12
C GLU A 322 31.71 -27.50 -1.63
N GLY A 323 32.39 -26.49 -1.07
CA GLY A 323 32.24 -26.09 0.31
C GLY A 323 30.81 -25.65 0.67
N PRO A 324 30.43 -25.69 1.96
CA PRO A 324 29.09 -25.31 2.41
C PRO A 324 28.72 -23.87 2.01
N GLU A 325 29.69 -22.95 2.00
CA GLU A 325 29.51 -21.56 1.57
C GLU A 325 29.11 -21.45 0.09
N MET A 326 29.70 -22.28 -0.78
CA MET A 326 29.36 -22.30 -2.20
C MET A 326 27.97 -22.89 -2.45
N LYS A 327 27.53 -23.85 -1.62
CA LYS A 327 26.15 -24.36 -1.66
C LYS A 327 25.14 -23.29 -1.26
N ILE A 328 25.40 -22.57 -0.16
CA ILE A 328 24.56 -21.45 0.29
C ILE A 328 24.48 -20.38 -0.79
N PHE A 329 25.63 -19.99 -1.36
CA PHE A 329 25.66 -19.03 -2.47
C PHE A 329 24.83 -19.51 -3.66
N SER A 330 25.02 -20.76 -4.10
CA SER A 330 24.34 -21.31 -5.29
C SER A 330 22.83 -21.36 -5.08
N GLN A 331 22.37 -21.72 -3.88
CA GLN A 331 20.95 -21.69 -3.53
C GLN A 331 20.40 -20.26 -3.60
N ARG A 332 21.03 -19.31 -2.90
CA ARG A 332 20.60 -17.89 -2.90
C ARG A 332 20.55 -17.30 -4.31
N TRP A 333 21.55 -17.59 -5.12
CA TRP A 333 21.59 -17.11 -6.51
C TRP A 333 20.45 -17.71 -7.34
N THR A 334 20.17 -19.01 -7.17
CA THR A 334 19.06 -19.70 -7.83
C THR A 334 17.71 -19.13 -7.39
N ASP A 335 17.52 -18.87 -6.10
CA ASP A 335 16.32 -18.26 -5.55
C ASP A 335 16.07 -16.86 -6.14
N LEU A 336 17.12 -16.02 -6.20
CA LEU A 336 17.04 -14.69 -6.82
C LEU A 336 16.76 -14.77 -8.33
N ILE A 337 17.25 -15.80 -9.02
CA ILE A 337 16.91 -16.07 -10.42
C ILE A 337 15.42 -16.42 -10.54
N ALA A 338 14.94 -17.34 -9.70
CA ALA A 338 13.55 -17.81 -9.70
C ALA A 338 12.57 -16.68 -9.41
N VAL A 339 12.82 -15.87 -8.38
CA VAL A 339 12.01 -14.68 -8.05
C VAL A 339 11.94 -13.71 -9.24
N THR A 340 13.07 -13.46 -9.89
CA THR A 340 13.13 -12.54 -11.03
C THR A 340 12.27 -13.04 -12.19
N SER A 341 12.43 -14.32 -12.56
CA SER A 341 11.63 -14.94 -13.62
C SER A 341 10.14 -14.92 -13.26
N MET A 342 9.80 -15.32 -12.03
CA MET A 342 8.41 -15.35 -11.59
C MET A 342 7.78 -13.96 -11.51
N ALA A 343 8.53 -12.93 -11.14
CA ALA A 343 8.07 -11.54 -11.22
C ALA A 343 7.83 -11.11 -12.66
N ASP A 344 8.72 -11.47 -13.59
CA ASP A 344 8.58 -11.17 -15.01
C ASP A 344 7.33 -11.84 -15.63
N PHE A 345 7.00 -13.06 -15.19
CA PHE A 345 5.86 -13.85 -15.72
C PHE A 345 4.53 -13.64 -14.99
N ASN A 346 4.52 -13.33 -13.68
CA ASN A 346 3.26 -13.29 -12.91
C ASN A 346 2.79 -11.88 -12.58
N ILE A 347 3.66 -10.86 -12.51
CA ILE A 347 3.24 -9.49 -12.17
C ILE A 347 2.56 -8.84 -13.39
N TRP A 348 1.31 -9.21 -13.59
CA TRP A 348 0.41 -8.82 -14.67
C TRP A 348 -1.03 -8.79 -14.17
N ILE A 349 -1.83 -7.90 -14.74
CA ILE A 349 -3.29 -7.90 -14.60
C ILE A 349 -3.86 -7.69 -16.00
N SER A 350 -4.30 -8.77 -16.65
CA SER A 350 -4.86 -8.70 -18.00
C SER A 350 -6.23 -8.02 -17.98
N MET A 351 -6.42 -7.08 -18.91
CA MET A 351 -7.69 -6.44 -19.18
C MET A 351 -8.43 -7.04 -20.38
N ASP A 352 -8.04 -8.23 -20.85
CA ASP A 352 -8.71 -8.87 -21.98
C ASP A 352 -10.18 -9.17 -21.61
N GLY A 353 -11.12 -8.74 -22.47
CA GLY A 353 -12.56 -8.86 -22.22
C GLY A 353 -13.20 -7.66 -21.50
N TYR A 354 -12.40 -6.68 -21.07
CA TYR A 354 -12.92 -5.46 -20.45
C TYR A 354 -13.52 -4.54 -21.53
N ASN A 355 -14.71 -4.02 -21.26
CA ASN A 355 -15.42 -3.12 -22.17
C ASN A 355 -14.57 -1.87 -22.48
N GLY A 356 -14.38 -1.60 -23.78
CA GLY A 356 -13.60 -0.45 -24.26
C GLY A 356 -12.09 -0.64 -24.25
N TYR A 357 -11.57 -1.77 -23.74
CA TYR A 357 -10.15 -2.11 -23.81
C TYR A 357 -9.86 -2.93 -25.06
N ASP A 358 -9.05 -2.35 -25.95
CA ASP A 358 -8.47 -3.07 -27.07
C ASP A 358 -6.99 -3.31 -26.80
N ALA A 359 -6.59 -4.57 -26.80
CA ALA A 359 -5.20 -4.94 -26.59
C ALA A 359 -4.33 -4.32 -27.71
N PRO A 360 -3.30 -3.53 -27.35
CA PRO A 360 -2.40 -2.96 -28.34
C PRO A 360 -1.59 -4.08 -29.02
N SER A 361 -1.18 -3.85 -30.27
CA SER A 361 -0.33 -4.80 -31.00
C SER A 361 1.08 -4.91 -30.42
N GLU A 362 1.50 -3.92 -29.62
CA GLU A 362 2.78 -3.90 -28.91
C GLU A 362 2.63 -4.41 -27.49
N ILE A 363 3.67 -5.07 -26.95
CA ILE A 363 3.69 -5.52 -25.56
C ILE A 363 3.73 -4.29 -24.65
N ILE A 364 2.65 -4.07 -23.88
CA ILE A 364 2.62 -3.11 -22.77
C ILE A 364 2.83 -3.86 -21.47
N ALA A 365 3.95 -3.60 -20.80
CA ALA A 365 4.28 -4.17 -19.50
C ALA A 365 3.11 -4.04 -18.50
N GLY A 366 2.76 -5.14 -17.84
CA GLY A 366 1.78 -5.19 -16.76
C GLY A 366 0.31 -5.35 -17.16
N LEU A 367 -0.10 -4.93 -18.37
CA LEU A 367 -1.53 -4.78 -18.73
C LEU A 367 -2.06 -5.77 -19.78
N HIS A 368 -1.16 -6.34 -20.56
CA HIS A 368 -1.51 -7.39 -21.51
C HIS A 368 -0.73 -8.64 -21.11
N ASN A 369 -1.40 -9.69 -20.65
CA ASN A 369 -0.74 -10.96 -20.41
C ASN A 369 -0.62 -11.64 -21.77
N PRO A 370 0.53 -11.57 -22.46
CA PRO A 370 0.62 -12.26 -23.72
C PRO A 370 0.51 -13.77 -23.44
N ASN A 371 -0.13 -14.53 -24.32
CA ASN A 371 -0.10 -15.99 -24.17
C ASN A 371 1.37 -16.44 -24.16
N LEU A 372 1.91 -16.75 -22.98
CA LEU A 372 3.33 -17.00 -22.78
C LEU A 372 3.79 -18.26 -23.53
N GLU A 373 2.90 -19.24 -23.72
CA GLU A 373 3.18 -20.40 -24.57
C GLU A 373 3.32 -20.01 -26.04
N ASP A 374 2.44 -19.12 -26.53
CA ASP A 374 2.55 -18.60 -27.89
C ASP A 374 3.76 -17.68 -28.04
N GLN A 375 4.13 -16.93 -26.99
CA GLN A 375 5.35 -16.14 -27.01
C GLN A 375 6.62 -16.99 -26.97
N ASP A 376 6.71 -18.07 -26.19
CA ASP A 376 7.90 -18.93 -26.24
C ASP A 376 8.02 -19.62 -27.61
N LYS A 377 6.89 -20.06 -28.19
CA LYS A 377 6.84 -20.61 -29.56
C LYS A 377 7.27 -19.58 -30.61
N ASN A 378 6.87 -18.31 -30.47
CA ASN A 378 7.13 -17.26 -31.47
C ASN A 378 8.49 -16.55 -31.29
N TYR A 379 8.97 -16.37 -30.06
CA TYR A 379 10.16 -15.60 -29.72
C TYR A 379 11.35 -16.45 -29.24
N GLY A 380 11.13 -17.75 -28.98
CA GLY A 380 12.17 -18.73 -28.67
C GLY A 380 12.96 -18.39 -27.40
N PHE A 381 12.28 -18.10 -26.29
CA PHE A 381 12.92 -17.74 -25.02
C PHE A 381 13.80 -18.87 -24.51
N SER A 382 13.29 -20.09 -24.55
CA SER A 382 14.04 -21.31 -24.23
C SER A 382 15.31 -21.41 -25.08
N LYS A 383 15.20 -21.15 -26.39
CA LYS A 383 16.35 -21.15 -27.31
C LYS A 383 17.37 -20.05 -26.98
N LEU A 384 16.94 -18.84 -26.67
CA LEU A 384 17.83 -17.73 -26.29
C LEU A 384 18.68 -18.08 -25.06
N LEU A 385 18.04 -18.67 -24.04
CA LEU A 385 18.70 -19.15 -22.83
C LEU A 385 19.76 -20.21 -23.15
N PHE A 386 19.40 -21.23 -23.93
CA PHE A 386 20.33 -22.30 -24.31
C PHE A 386 21.46 -21.81 -25.22
N ASP A 387 21.19 -20.95 -26.22
CA ASP A 387 22.21 -20.41 -27.14
C ASP A 387 23.25 -19.57 -26.39
N ARG A 388 22.83 -18.78 -25.40
CA ARG A 388 23.74 -17.99 -24.56
C ARG A 388 24.53 -18.85 -23.61
N LEU A 389 23.89 -19.83 -22.97
CA LEU A 389 24.60 -20.78 -22.10
C LEU A 389 25.65 -21.58 -22.90
N ALA A 390 25.31 -22.03 -24.10
CA ALA A 390 26.21 -22.74 -25.01
C ALA A 390 27.43 -21.89 -25.38
N LYS A 391 27.23 -20.63 -25.81
CA LYS A 391 28.35 -19.71 -26.12
C LYS A 391 29.28 -19.47 -24.93
N CYS A 392 28.75 -19.46 -23.72
CA CYS A 392 29.56 -19.28 -22.51
C CYS A 392 30.34 -20.53 -22.14
N ILE A 393 29.75 -21.71 -22.35
CA ILE A 393 30.46 -22.99 -22.23
C ILE A 393 31.57 -23.07 -23.29
N GLU A 394 31.30 -22.68 -24.54
CA GLU A 394 32.29 -22.63 -25.63
C GLU A 394 33.46 -21.70 -25.31
N ALA A 395 33.19 -20.44 -24.92
CA ALA A 395 34.22 -19.48 -24.54
C ALA A 395 35.08 -19.98 -23.36
N GLN A 396 34.48 -20.72 -22.42
CA GLN A 396 35.20 -21.33 -21.30
C GLN A 396 36.06 -22.50 -21.73
N ASN A 397 35.56 -23.36 -22.61
CA ASN A 397 36.32 -24.47 -23.15
C ASN A 397 37.52 -23.96 -23.96
N GLU A 398 37.35 -22.88 -24.73
CA GLU A 398 38.44 -22.20 -25.43
C GLU A 398 39.47 -21.62 -24.45
N ALA A 399 39.03 -20.90 -23.40
CA ALA A 399 39.91 -20.38 -22.37
C ALA A 399 40.69 -21.49 -21.64
N ALA A 400 40.03 -22.62 -21.34
CA ALA A 400 40.66 -23.80 -20.74
C ALA A 400 41.73 -24.41 -21.65
N THR A 401 41.50 -24.39 -22.96
CA THR A 401 42.43 -24.93 -23.96
C THR A 401 43.69 -24.06 -24.07
N VAL A 402 43.55 -22.73 -23.95
CA VAL A 402 44.66 -21.78 -24.10
C VAL A 402 45.45 -21.57 -22.79
N GLN A 403 44.75 -21.56 -21.64
CA GLN A 403 45.32 -21.17 -20.34
C GLN A 403 45.37 -22.32 -19.32
N GLY A 404 44.88 -23.51 -19.69
CA GLY A 404 44.81 -24.70 -18.85
C GLY A 404 43.51 -24.82 -18.04
N PRO A 405 43.26 -25.98 -17.38
CA PRO A 405 42.01 -26.27 -16.66
C PRO A 405 41.70 -25.31 -15.51
N SER A 406 42.72 -24.65 -14.93
CA SER A 406 42.56 -23.66 -13.86
C SER A 406 41.92 -22.35 -14.34
N ALA A 407 41.91 -22.07 -15.64
CA ALA A 407 41.34 -20.84 -16.20
C ALA A 407 39.82 -20.75 -15.99
N THR A 408 39.11 -21.88 -16.03
CA THR A 408 37.65 -21.97 -15.83
C THR A 408 37.23 -21.88 -14.36
N GLN A 409 38.18 -22.12 -13.45
CA GLN A 409 38.02 -22.02 -12.00
C GLN A 409 38.46 -20.67 -11.43
N SER A 410 39.12 -19.82 -12.25
CA SER A 410 39.51 -18.47 -11.84
C SER A 410 38.31 -17.63 -11.39
N ASP A 411 38.53 -16.73 -10.43
CA ASP A 411 37.49 -15.81 -9.94
C ASP A 411 36.91 -14.94 -11.07
N ALA A 412 37.72 -14.60 -12.07
CA ALA A 412 37.28 -13.87 -13.25
C ALA A 412 36.26 -14.67 -14.07
N ALA A 413 36.57 -15.93 -14.41
CA ALA A 413 35.66 -16.81 -15.15
C ALA A 413 34.38 -17.14 -14.33
N ARG A 414 34.53 -17.29 -13.01
CA ARG A 414 33.44 -17.46 -12.06
C ARG A 414 32.48 -16.26 -12.05
N ARG A 415 32.99 -15.03 -11.99
CA ARG A 415 32.18 -13.79 -12.06
C ARG A 415 31.55 -13.57 -13.42
N GLU A 416 32.25 -13.92 -14.49
CA GLU A 416 31.72 -13.83 -15.86
C GLU A 416 30.45 -14.67 -16.00
N ARG A 417 30.42 -15.91 -15.47
CA ARG A 417 29.22 -16.76 -15.44
C ARG A 417 28.02 -16.10 -14.78
N LEU A 418 28.24 -15.46 -13.62
CA LEU A 418 27.17 -14.75 -12.90
C LEU A 418 26.66 -13.56 -13.71
N SER A 419 27.56 -12.79 -14.31
CA SER A 419 27.22 -11.66 -15.18
C SER A 419 26.39 -12.11 -16.37
N ILE A 420 26.75 -13.23 -17.02
CA ILE A 420 25.98 -13.80 -18.14
C ILE A 420 24.54 -14.10 -17.71
N SER A 421 24.35 -14.78 -16.57
CA SER A 421 23.00 -15.12 -16.10
C SER A 421 22.13 -13.87 -15.91
N THR A 422 22.71 -12.78 -15.40
CA THR A 422 22.01 -11.50 -15.22
C THR A 422 21.70 -10.82 -16.56
N VAL A 423 22.64 -10.84 -17.50
CA VAL A 423 22.45 -10.27 -18.84
C VAL A 423 21.35 -11.02 -19.59
N VAL A 424 21.37 -12.35 -19.58
CA VAL A 424 20.35 -13.19 -20.24
C VAL A 424 18.96 -12.92 -19.66
N GLN A 425 18.85 -12.76 -18.35
CA GLN A 425 17.57 -12.39 -17.72
C GLN A 425 17.08 -11.01 -18.15
N ASN A 426 17.96 -10.03 -18.27
CA ASN A 426 17.58 -8.69 -18.72
C ASN A 426 17.14 -8.72 -20.20
N GLU A 427 17.86 -9.44 -21.07
CA GLU A 427 17.46 -9.65 -22.48
C GLU A 427 16.10 -10.36 -22.56
N LEU A 428 15.88 -11.38 -21.72
CA LEU A 428 14.62 -12.12 -21.68
C LEU A 428 13.46 -11.21 -21.21
N ARG A 429 13.69 -10.43 -20.16
CA ARG A 429 12.70 -9.45 -19.66
C ARG A 429 12.31 -8.44 -20.72
N GLU A 430 13.27 -7.91 -21.47
CA GLU A 430 12.99 -6.97 -22.56
C GLU A 430 12.05 -7.58 -23.62
N LYS A 431 12.18 -8.88 -23.88
CA LYS A 431 11.29 -9.56 -24.82
C LYS A 431 9.92 -9.89 -24.22
N ILE A 432 9.85 -10.24 -22.94
CA ILE A 432 8.59 -10.59 -22.25
C ILE A 432 7.76 -9.34 -21.94
N ARG A 433 8.40 -8.29 -21.43
CA ARG A 433 7.74 -7.08 -20.91
C ARG A 433 7.85 -5.87 -21.83
N GLY A 434 8.54 -6.00 -22.97
CA GLY A 434 8.85 -4.87 -23.83
C GLY A 434 9.99 -4.02 -23.28
N ARG A 435 10.06 -2.75 -23.70
CA ARG A 435 11.13 -1.83 -23.28
C ARG A 435 11.18 -1.76 -21.74
N VAL A 436 12.37 -2.01 -21.17
CA VAL A 436 12.54 -2.08 -19.70
C VAL A 436 11.93 -0.83 -19.06
N PRO A 437 10.99 -0.99 -18.11
CA PRO A 437 10.51 0.13 -17.31
C PRO A 437 11.70 0.87 -16.68
N SER A 438 11.52 2.16 -16.40
CA SER A 438 12.50 2.88 -15.58
C SER A 438 12.77 2.06 -14.31
N PRO A 439 14.03 1.88 -13.89
CA PRO A 439 14.34 1.20 -12.63
C PRO A 439 13.78 1.96 -11.41
N GLN A 440 13.28 3.19 -11.61
CA GLN A 440 12.59 3.93 -10.57
C GLN A 440 11.09 3.60 -10.59
N PRO A 441 10.49 3.27 -9.43
CA PRO A 441 9.05 3.08 -9.32
C PRO A 441 8.32 4.36 -9.75
N PRO A 442 7.09 4.25 -10.29
CA PRO A 442 6.31 5.43 -10.68
C PRO A 442 6.07 6.36 -9.49
N VAL A 443 5.73 7.62 -9.77
CA VAL A 443 5.27 8.55 -8.73
C VAL A 443 4.03 7.94 -8.08
N GLN A 444 4.03 7.87 -6.74
CA GLN A 444 2.92 7.27 -6.02
C GLN A 444 1.65 8.15 -6.15
N PRO A 445 0.45 7.57 -6.39
CA PRO A 445 -0.76 8.33 -6.68
C PRO A 445 -1.11 9.39 -5.62
N TRP A 446 -0.96 9.04 -4.34
CA TRP A 446 -1.28 9.94 -3.22
C TRP A 446 -0.37 11.18 -3.18
N ILE A 447 0.91 11.04 -3.52
CA ILE A 447 1.85 12.19 -3.60
C ILE A 447 1.39 13.14 -4.68
N GLN A 448 1.03 12.60 -5.84
CA GLN A 448 0.54 13.42 -6.94
C GLN A 448 -0.78 14.11 -6.57
N GLN A 449 -1.69 13.41 -5.93
CA GLN A 449 -2.97 13.95 -5.49
C GLN A 449 -2.81 15.12 -4.51
N LEU A 450 -1.91 14.99 -3.52
CA LEU A 450 -1.64 16.05 -2.55
C LEU A 450 -0.96 17.26 -3.18
N LEU A 451 0.04 17.05 -4.04
CA LEU A 451 0.73 18.16 -4.72
C LEU A 451 -0.23 18.92 -5.64
N ARG A 452 -1.19 18.24 -6.28
CA ARG A 452 -2.25 18.91 -7.04
C ARG A 452 -3.23 19.68 -6.15
N ALA A 453 -3.65 19.10 -5.04
CA ALA A 453 -4.49 19.80 -4.07
C ALA A 453 -3.80 21.07 -3.54
N GLN A 454 -2.48 21.00 -3.33
CA GLN A 454 -1.65 22.15 -2.97
C GLN A 454 -1.64 23.19 -4.08
N GLU A 455 -1.36 22.81 -5.33
CA GLU A 455 -1.37 23.73 -6.48
C GLU A 455 -2.71 24.44 -6.61
N ALA A 456 -3.82 23.71 -6.53
CA ALA A 456 -5.17 24.29 -6.58
C ALA A 456 -5.43 25.26 -5.41
N SER A 457 -4.88 24.99 -4.22
CA SER A 457 -5.04 25.86 -3.04
C SER A 457 -4.27 27.18 -3.17
N LEU A 458 -3.22 27.23 -4.00
CA LEU A 458 -2.45 28.46 -4.25
C LEU A 458 -3.20 29.43 -5.17
N ASP A 459 -4.09 28.91 -6.02
CA ASP A 459 -4.94 29.72 -6.91
C ASP A 459 -6.15 30.33 -6.18
N MET A 460 -6.36 29.97 -4.90
CA MET A 460 -7.46 30.47 -4.08
C MET A 460 -7.18 31.83 -3.45
N HIS A 461 -8.24 32.47 -2.95
CA HIS A 461 -8.10 33.67 -2.14
C HIS A 461 -7.23 33.34 -0.89
N PRO A 462 -6.26 34.19 -0.50
CA PRO A 462 -5.28 33.86 0.56
C PRO A 462 -5.90 33.36 1.88
N ARG A 463 -7.07 33.89 2.24
CA ARG A 463 -7.81 33.47 3.44
C ARG A 463 -8.28 32.01 3.38
N GLU A 464 -8.71 31.53 2.21
CA GLU A 464 -9.17 30.16 1.98
C GLU A 464 -7.98 29.19 1.82
N SER A 465 -6.88 29.68 1.26
CA SER A 465 -5.62 28.94 1.12
C SER A 465 -5.02 28.56 2.49
N HIS A 466 -5.08 29.47 3.49
CA HIS A 466 -4.58 29.20 4.85
C HIS A 466 -5.38 28.14 5.61
N ASP A 467 -6.59 27.84 5.18
CA ASP A 467 -7.46 26.87 5.85
C ASP A 467 -7.26 25.44 5.33
N CYS A 468 -6.61 25.27 4.18
CA CYS A 468 -6.27 23.95 3.63
C CYS A 468 -4.89 23.48 4.12
N GLY A 469 -4.80 22.24 4.58
CA GLY A 469 -3.54 21.63 5.01
C GLY A 469 -3.57 20.10 4.97
N PHE A 470 -2.38 19.51 4.98
CA PHE A 470 -2.21 18.06 4.99
C PHE A 470 -1.57 17.67 6.32
N GLY A 471 -2.38 17.19 7.26
CA GLY A 471 -1.85 16.97 8.60
C GLY A 471 -2.56 15.92 9.43
N LEU A 472 -1.95 15.65 10.58
CA LEU A 472 -2.44 14.76 11.63
C LEU A 472 -2.43 15.53 12.95
N ALA A 473 -3.46 15.31 13.77
CA ALA A 473 -3.41 15.71 15.17
C ALA A 473 -2.63 14.68 16.00
N ILE A 474 -1.88 15.15 16.98
CA ILE A 474 -1.19 14.31 17.95
C ILE A 474 -1.39 14.82 19.38
N TYR A 475 -1.74 13.91 20.28
CA TYR A 475 -2.03 14.24 21.68
C TYR A 475 -0.90 13.81 22.60
N ARG A 476 -0.43 14.72 23.46
CA ARG A 476 0.45 14.40 24.59
C ARG A 476 -0.39 13.94 25.77
N ALA A 477 -0.32 12.65 26.10
CA ALA A 477 -1.00 12.07 27.26
C ALA A 477 -0.06 11.73 28.43
N ALA A 478 1.26 11.76 28.21
CA ALA A 478 2.26 11.40 29.20
C ALA A 478 2.90 12.64 29.86
N HIS A 479 2.57 12.88 31.13
CA HIS A 479 2.99 14.11 31.86
C HIS A 479 3.97 13.87 33.02
N LYS A 480 4.57 12.67 33.15
CA LYS A 480 5.56 12.36 34.20
C LYS A 480 7.01 12.74 33.82
N PHE A 481 7.21 13.28 32.64
CA PHE A 481 8.53 13.60 32.09
C PHE A 481 8.81 15.11 32.21
N SER A 482 10.07 15.47 32.39
CA SER A 482 10.53 16.86 32.37
C SER A 482 10.31 17.51 31.00
N ASP A 483 10.31 18.84 30.97
CA ASP A 483 10.14 19.59 29.72
C ASP A 483 11.31 19.31 28.75
N GLU A 484 12.53 19.16 29.26
CA GLU A 484 13.69 18.80 28.45
C GLU A 484 13.57 17.40 27.83
N GLN A 485 13.04 16.43 28.58
CA GLN A 485 12.76 15.09 28.06
C GLN A 485 11.66 15.15 26.99
N TRP A 486 10.65 15.99 27.19
CA TRP A 486 9.56 16.16 26.25
C TRP A 486 10.03 16.83 24.94
N GLU A 487 10.82 17.91 25.02
CA GLU A 487 11.39 18.55 23.84
C GLU A 487 12.30 17.60 23.05
N ARG A 488 13.10 16.78 23.76
CA ARG A 488 13.90 15.73 23.12
C ARG A 488 13.01 14.71 22.42
N LEU A 489 11.99 14.19 23.10
CA LEU A 489 11.04 13.24 22.53
C LEU A 489 10.37 13.81 21.28
N GLN A 490 9.84 15.04 21.35
CA GLN A 490 9.18 15.68 20.22
C GLN A 490 10.11 15.78 19.01
N ARG A 491 11.36 16.20 19.23
CA ARG A 491 12.39 16.28 18.18
C ARG A 491 12.69 14.91 17.56
N ASP A 492 12.93 13.91 18.40
CA ASP A 492 13.31 12.56 17.96
C ASP A 492 12.12 11.87 17.24
N LEU A 493 10.90 12.09 17.74
CA LEU A 493 9.67 11.63 17.11
C LEU A 493 9.44 12.28 15.75
N GLU A 494 9.47 13.61 15.65
CA GLU A 494 9.24 14.33 14.38
C GLU A 494 10.32 13.97 13.34
N ALA A 495 11.57 13.77 13.77
CA ALA A 495 12.64 13.27 12.93
C ALA A 495 12.36 11.84 12.45
N HIS A 496 11.91 10.95 13.34
CA HIS A 496 11.54 9.57 12.97
C HIS A 496 10.35 9.54 12.02
N LEU A 497 9.30 10.34 12.29
CA LEU A 497 8.17 10.53 11.38
C LEU A 497 8.63 11.01 10.02
N SER A 498 9.62 11.89 9.94
CA SER A 498 10.14 12.45 8.68
C SER A 498 11.12 11.53 7.95
N ALA A 499 11.47 10.36 8.52
CA ALA A 499 12.41 9.39 7.96
C ALA A 499 11.76 8.46 6.90
N TRP A 500 11.04 9.06 5.95
CA TRP A 500 10.40 8.40 4.82
C TRP A 500 10.61 9.27 3.57
N SER A 501 11.37 8.81 2.59
CA SER A 501 11.57 9.50 1.30
C SER A 501 12.52 8.75 0.41
N ASP A 502 13.31 7.86 1.01
CA ASP A 502 14.28 7.08 0.29
C ASP A 502 13.61 6.33 -0.86
N ASP A 503 14.10 6.59 -2.08
CA ASP A 503 13.58 6.04 -3.33
C ASP A 503 12.11 6.38 -3.64
N VAL A 504 11.55 7.41 -3.01
CA VAL A 504 10.19 7.92 -3.26
C VAL A 504 10.26 9.22 -4.07
N GLN A 505 9.78 9.18 -5.31
CA GLN A 505 9.77 10.35 -6.19
C GLN A 505 8.91 11.48 -5.60
N ARG A 506 9.44 12.72 -5.66
CA ARG A 506 8.77 13.96 -5.19
C ARG A 506 8.44 14.00 -3.70
N ALA A 507 8.97 13.08 -2.88
CA ALA A 507 8.79 13.12 -1.43
C ALA A 507 9.30 14.43 -0.81
N ASP A 508 10.41 14.97 -1.33
CA ASP A 508 11.00 16.23 -0.84
C ASP A 508 10.11 17.46 -1.10
N GLU A 509 9.28 17.43 -2.15
CA GLU A 509 8.29 18.48 -2.43
C GLU A 509 7.12 18.40 -1.45
N LEU A 510 6.76 17.19 -1.03
CA LEU A 510 5.59 16.94 -0.20
C LEU A 510 5.87 17.09 1.30
N LYS A 511 7.03 16.67 1.78
CA LYS A 511 7.41 16.72 3.21
C LYS A 511 7.12 18.06 3.89
N PRO A 512 7.47 19.22 3.30
CA PRO A 512 7.21 20.51 3.93
C PRO A 512 5.72 20.81 4.12
N LEU A 513 4.85 20.18 3.32
CA LEU A 513 3.41 20.37 3.35
C LEU A 513 2.73 19.52 4.44
N LEU A 514 3.34 18.40 4.85
CA LEU A 514 2.82 17.55 5.90
C LEU A 514 3.03 18.19 7.28
N LYS A 515 1.95 18.35 8.04
CA LYS A 515 1.96 19.01 9.36
C LYS A 515 1.49 18.07 10.46
N LEU A 516 2.23 18.11 11.57
CA LEU A 516 1.83 17.48 12.81
C LEU A 516 1.33 18.56 13.77
N HIS A 517 0.08 18.43 14.23
CA HIS A 517 -0.59 19.40 15.08
C HIS A 517 -0.67 18.88 16.52
N TRP A 518 0.10 19.49 17.42
CA TRP A 518 0.23 19.05 18.80
C TRP A 518 -0.89 19.58 19.70
N PHE A 519 -1.43 18.70 20.54
CA PHE A 519 -2.45 18.99 21.54
C PHE A 519 -2.00 18.43 22.90
N ASP A 520 -1.89 19.28 23.92
CA ASP A 520 -1.54 18.85 25.27
C ASP A 520 -2.81 18.49 26.06
N CYS A 521 -2.95 17.21 26.44
CA CYS A 521 -4.14 16.75 27.17
C CYS A 521 -4.34 17.49 28.50
N LYS A 522 -3.26 17.86 29.21
CA LYS A 522 -3.33 18.57 30.48
C LYS A 522 -3.80 20.01 30.29
N GLU A 523 -3.31 20.70 29.27
CA GLU A 523 -3.72 22.07 28.95
C GLU A 523 -5.18 22.14 28.49
N LEU A 524 -5.63 21.11 27.77
CA LEU A 524 -7.01 20.98 27.29
C LEU A 524 -7.99 20.48 28.37
N GLY A 525 -7.52 20.19 29.59
CA GLY A 525 -8.36 19.63 30.66
C GLY A 525 -8.92 18.23 30.34
N ILE A 526 -8.25 17.48 29.47
CA ILE A 526 -8.62 16.12 29.08
C ILE A 526 -8.26 15.17 30.23
N ASP A 527 -9.17 14.25 30.53
CA ASP A 527 -8.96 13.23 31.56
C ASP A 527 -7.79 12.30 31.20
N ILE A 528 -6.73 12.38 31.99
CA ILE A 528 -5.50 11.59 31.82
C ILE A 528 -5.63 10.15 32.35
N THR A 529 -6.73 9.80 33.02
CA THR A 529 -6.96 8.44 33.50
C THR A 529 -7.47 7.52 32.39
N ASN A 530 -8.23 8.07 31.43
CA ASN A 530 -8.58 7.40 30.18
C ASN A 530 -8.29 8.32 28.98
N PRO A 531 -6.99 8.51 28.65
CA PRO A 531 -6.57 9.51 27.67
C PRO A 531 -7.06 9.20 26.26
N ILE A 532 -7.23 7.92 25.89
CA ILE A 532 -7.70 7.52 24.55
C ILE A 532 -9.14 7.98 24.33
N THR A 533 -10.05 7.60 25.23
CA THR A 533 -11.47 7.95 25.11
C THR A 533 -11.69 9.46 25.20
N ALA A 534 -10.97 10.12 26.11
CA ALA A 534 -11.09 11.56 26.31
C ALA A 534 -10.52 12.36 25.11
N ALA A 535 -9.36 11.96 24.56
CA ALA A 535 -8.80 12.56 23.35
C ALA A 535 -9.69 12.29 22.12
N ARG A 536 -10.27 11.08 21.98
CA ARG A 536 -11.22 10.76 20.89
C ARG A 536 -12.41 11.71 20.90
N ARG A 537 -13.01 11.95 22.07
CA ARG A 537 -14.14 12.89 22.21
C ARG A 537 -13.75 14.32 21.82
N HIS A 538 -12.60 14.80 22.29
CA HIS A 538 -12.09 16.12 21.90
C HIS A 538 -11.83 16.19 20.39
N TYR A 539 -11.22 15.16 19.82
CA TYR A 539 -10.93 15.07 18.39
C TYR A 539 -12.19 15.17 17.52
N GLN A 540 -13.24 14.42 17.88
CA GLN A 540 -14.53 14.45 17.19
C GLN A 540 -15.16 15.85 17.19
N GLN A 541 -14.96 16.63 18.26
CA GLN A 541 -15.43 18.01 18.36
C GLN A 541 -14.62 18.94 17.45
N ILE A 542 -13.29 18.87 17.49
CA ILE A 542 -12.44 19.82 16.76
C ILE A 542 -12.41 19.55 15.25
N ARG A 543 -12.45 18.29 14.80
CA ARG A 543 -12.34 17.95 13.37
C ARG A 543 -13.50 18.49 12.53
N SER A 544 -14.59 18.90 13.17
CA SER A 544 -15.76 19.49 12.52
C SER A 544 -15.71 21.03 12.49
N LEU A 545 -14.74 21.65 13.19
CA LEU A 545 -14.57 23.10 13.20
C LEU A 545 -13.89 23.57 11.91
N ASP A 546 -14.31 24.73 11.41
CA ASP A 546 -13.75 25.35 10.19
C ASP A 546 -12.22 25.53 10.23
N GLU A 547 -11.66 25.71 11.43
CA GLU A 547 -10.22 25.83 11.61
C GLU A 547 -9.45 24.54 11.25
N TRP A 548 -10.07 23.38 11.46
CA TRP A 548 -9.41 22.07 11.48
C TRP A 548 -9.93 21.08 10.43
N ASN A 549 -11.19 21.22 9.99
CA ASN A 549 -11.86 20.29 9.07
C ASN A 549 -11.14 20.05 7.74
N HIS A 550 -10.24 20.96 7.34
CA HIS A 550 -9.40 20.84 6.15
C HIS A 550 -7.89 20.78 6.43
N LYS A 551 -7.47 20.65 7.71
CA LYS A 551 -6.05 20.59 8.11
C LYS A 551 -5.61 19.25 8.68
N ILE A 552 -6.54 18.48 9.25
CA ILE A 552 -6.26 17.20 9.92
C ILE A 552 -7.07 16.06 9.30
N ALA A 553 -6.52 14.85 9.28
CA ALA A 553 -7.18 13.67 8.72
C ALA A 553 -8.51 13.34 9.44
N PRO A 554 -9.62 13.01 8.76
CA PRO A 554 -10.93 12.92 9.40
C PRO A 554 -11.07 11.75 10.40
N SER A 555 -10.46 10.60 10.11
CA SER A 555 -10.80 9.32 10.75
C SER A 555 -9.79 8.82 11.79
N VAL A 556 -8.57 9.37 11.82
CA VAL A 556 -7.50 8.91 12.73
C VAL A 556 -6.72 10.10 13.28
N PHE A 557 -6.34 10.00 14.55
CA PHE A 557 -5.38 10.88 15.21
C PHE A 557 -4.32 10.07 15.94
N LEU A 558 -3.23 10.73 16.33
CA LEU A 558 -2.12 10.13 17.05
C LEU A 558 -2.15 10.47 18.53
N LEU A 559 -1.60 9.59 19.37
CA LEU A 559 -1.47 9.80 20.80
C LEU A 559 -0.13 9.27 21.30
N ILE A 560 0.53 10.04 22.16
CA ILE A 560 1.77 9.67 22.85
C ILE A 560 1.47 9.39 24.31
N ASP A 561 1.45 8.10 24.64
CA ASP A 561 1.33 7.59 25.99
C ASP A 561 2.70 7.22 26.59
N TYR A 562 2.73 6.73 27.82
CA TYR A 562 3.97 6.37 28.51
C TYR A 562 4.82 5.34 27.75
N MET A 563 4.17 4.40 27.05
CA MET A 563 4.86 3.38 26.24
C MET A 563 5.51 4.03 25.01
N GLY A 564 4.80 4.93 24.34
CA GLY A 564 5.35 5.75 23.27
C GLY A 564 6.58 6.54 23.75
N VAL A 565 6.49 7.25 24.88
CA VAL A 565 7.64 8.00 25.42
C VAL A 565 8.84 7.08 25.70
N ASN A 566 8.63 5.97 26.42
CA ASN A 566 9.73 5.06 26.77
C ASN A 566 10.39 4.43 25.53
N SER A 567 9.63 4.20 24.45
CA SER A 567 10.19 3.65 23.21
C SER A 567 11.21 4.55 22.51
N TYR A 568 11.24 5.85 22.83
CA TYR A 568 12.22 6.82 22.32
C TYR A 568 13.28 7.20 23.35
N LEU A 569 12.95 7.19 24.65
CA LEU A 569 13.83 7.72 25.70
C LEU A 569 14.57 6.65 26.51
N ASP A 570 14.10 5.41 26.53
CA ASP A 570 14.70 4.33 27.31
C ASP A 570 15.35 3.27 26.41
N ASP A 571 16.68 3.31 26.31
CA ASP A 571 17.48 2.33 25.56
C ASP A 571 17.27 0.88 26.03
N LYS A 572 16.79 0.68 27.28
CA LYS A 572 16.53 -0.66 27.82
C LYS A 572 15.15 -1.18 27.46
N PHE A 573 14.25 -0.34 26.95
CA PHE A 573 12.87 -0.70 26.66
C PHE A 573 12.76 -1.91 25.73
N TYR A 574 13.65 -1.98 24.73
CA TYR A 574 13.72 -3.09 23.76
C TYR A 574 14.97 -3.96 23.88
N ALA A 575 15.74 -3.86 24.98
CA ALA A 575 17.04 -4.53 25.09
C ALA A 575 16.95 -6.06 25.02
N SER A 576 15.81 -6.67 25.40
CA SER A 576 15.58 -8.11 25.27
C SER A 576 15.34 -8.54 23.83
N PHE A 577 14.59 -7.75 23.06
CA PHE A 577 14.24 -8.06 21.67
C PHE A 577 15.39 -7.77 20.70
N THR A 578 16.07 -6.63 20.88
CA THR A 578 17.19 -6.19 20.02
C THR A 578 18.44 -7.07 20.11
N LYS A 579 18.55 -7.91 21.14
CA LYS A 579 19.67 -8.86 21.30
C LYS A 579 19.37 -10.24 20.75
N ASP A 580 18.09 -10.55 20.50
CA ASP A 580 17.66 -11.83 20.01
C ASP A 580 17.69 -11.83 18.47
N LYS A 581 18.47 -12.74 17.90
CA LYS A 581 18.66 -12.86 16.45
C LYS A 581 17.43 -13.43 15.72
N SER A 582 16.45 -13.97 16.45
CA SER A 582 15.19 -14.42 15.87
C SER A 582 14.28 -13.27 15.44
N PHE A 583 14.52 -12.07 15.96
CA PHE A 583 13.78 -10.86 15.58
C PHE A 583 14.57 -10.02 14.58
N LEU A 584 13.86 -9.45 13.60
CA LEU A 584 14.48 -8.51 12.69
C LEU A 584 14.88 -7.23 13.41
N ASN A 585 15.95 -6.63 12.92
CA ASN A 585 16.30 -5.27 13.28
C ASN A 585 15.13 -4.33 12.94
N GLY A 586 15.04 -3.21 13.64
CA GLY A 586 14.05 -2.18 13.32
C GLY A 586 12.58 -2.50 13.67
N ASP A 587 12.19 -3.74 13.97
CA ASP A 587 10.81 -4.07 14.40
C ASP A 587 10.47 -3.50 15.79
N PHE A 588 11.50 -3.28 16.60
CA PHE A 588 11.41 -2.76 17.95
C PHE A 588 12.04 -1.36 18.03
N GLN A 589 11.32 -0.37 17.49
CA GLN A 589 11.73 1.03 17.43
C GLN A 589 10.68 1.96 18.07
N GLY A 590 11.00 3.26 18.09
CA GLY A 590 10.10 4.30 18.59
C GLY A 590 8.74 4.28 17.87
N HIS A 591 7.66 4.30 18.64
CA HIS A 591 6.30 4.15 18.12
C HIS A 591 5.33 5.16 18.73
N VAL A 592 4.20 5.32 18.07
CA VAL A 592 3.08 6.16 18.51
C VAL A 592 1.78 5.34 18.50
N LEU A 593 0.76 5.82 19.19
CA LEU A 593 -0.56 5.21 19.13
C LEU A 593 -1.42 5.89 18.06
N ALA A 594 -1.87 5.15 17.05
CA ALA A 594 -2.90 5.59 16.12
C ALA A 594 -4.28 5.20 16.68
N VAL A 595 -5.21 6.16 16.72
CA VAL A 595 -6.53 5.98 17.33
C VAL A 595 -7.61 6.27 16.30
N GLY A 596 -8.55 5.34 16.15
CA GLY A 596 -9.75 5.52 15.34
C GLY A 596 -10.68 6.54 15.99
N ALA A 597 -10.96 7.63 15.26
CA ALA A 597 -11.82 8.71 15.71
C ALA A 597 -13.29 8.28 15.84
N ASP A 598 -13.73 7.38 14.97
CA ASP A 598 -15.13 6.94 14.85
C ASP A 598 -15.41 5.57 15.48
N PHE A 599 -14.42 4.99 16.15
CA PHE A 599 -14.57 3.67 16.75
C PHE A 599 -15.54 3.69 17.94
N ASP A 600 -16.52 2.80 17.90
CA ASP A 600 -17.53 2.59 18.93
C ASP A 600 -17.48 1.16 19.48
N ASP A 601 -17.05 1.03 20.74
CA ASP A 601 -16.98 -0.24 21.46
C ASP A 601 -18.36 -0.92 21.62
N SER A 602 -19.46 -0.14 21.56
CA SER A 602 -20.81 -0.66 21.78
C SER A 602 -21.41 -1.37 20.56
N ALA A 603 -21.06 -0.94 19.34
CA ALA A 603 -21.54 -1.54 18.10
C ALA A 603 -21.06 -3.00 17.96
N THR A 604 -19.80 -3.22 18.32
CA THR A 604 -19.14 -4.52 18.22
C THR A 604 -19.53 -5.50 19.34
N ALA A 605 -20.34 -5.10 20.33
CA ALA A 605 -20.93 -6.00 21.33
C ALA A 605 -22.28 -6.58 20.87
N ASN A 606 -22.97 -5.90 19.94
CA ASN A 606 -24.20 -6.38 19.35
C ASN A 606 -23.94 -7.35 18.18
N GLU A 607 -22.88 -7.12 17.39
CA GLU A 607 -22.48 -8.03 16.30
C GLU A 607 -21.96 -9.39 16.80
N SER A 608 -21.41 -9.44 18.01
CA SER A 608 -20.99 -10.71 18.62
C SER A 608 -22.17 -11.62 18.98
N ALA A 609 -23.37 -11.08 19.24
CA ALA A 609 -24.52 -11.91 19.62
C ALA A 609 -24.97 -12.85 18.49
N ASP A 610 -24.81 -12.45 17.23
CA ASP A 610 -25.19 -13.25 16.05
C ASP A 610 -24.05 -14.14 15.52
N ARG A 611 -22.79 -13.89 15.90
CA ARG A 611 -21.63 -14.73 15.53
C ARG A 611 -21.30 -15.86 16.53
N ILE A 612 -21.82 -15.80 17.76
CA ILE A 612 -21.55 -16.79 18.84
C ILE A 612 -22.07 -18.21 18.54
N ALA A 613 -22.78 -18.44 17.44
CA ALA A 613 -23.26 -19.80 17.12
C ALA A 613 -22.15 -20.79 16.73
N ASN A 614 -20.92 -20.37 16.36
CA ASN A 614 -19.89 -21.29 15.83
C ASN A 614 -18.41 -20.99 16.16
N GLU A 615 -18.07 -20.06 17.06
CA GLU A 615 -16.65 -19.79 17.39
C GLU A 615 -16.22 -20.45 18.71
N ASP A 616 -15.08 -21.13 18.66
CA ASP A 616 -14.43 -21.85 19.77
C ASP A 616 -14.04 -20.84 20.88
N PRO A 617 -14.22 -21.12 22.19
CA PRO A 617 -14.01 -20.16 23.28
C PRO A 617 -12.56 -19.65 23.49
N GLN A 618 -11.62 -19.95 22.59
CA GLN A 618 -10.23 -19.48 22.66
C GLN A 618 -9.98 -18.15 21.91
N ASP A 619 -10.94 -17.65 21.13
CA ASP A 619 -10.76 -16.47 20.27
C ASP A 619 -11.19 -15.13 20.91
N GLU A 620 -11.63 -15.13 22.17
CA GLU A 620 -12.12 -13.93 22.90
C GLU A 620 -11.06 -12.81 23.07
N GLY A 621 -9.79 -13.04 22.70
CA GLY A 621 -8.68 -12.09 22.83
C GLY A 621 -8.35 -11.25 21.59
N PHE A 622 -9.04 -11.44 20.46
CA PHE A 622 -8.63 -10.90 19.15
C PHE A 622 -9.59 -9.86 18.56
N LYS A 623 -10.25 -9.07 19.41
CA LYS A 623 -11.07 -7.96 18.96
C LYS A 623 -10.24 -6.68 18.80
N TYR A 624 -10.40 -5.99 17.67
CA TYR A 624 -9.74 -4.70 17.43
C TYR A 624 -10.19 -3.65 18.47
N PRO A 625 -9.26 -3.03 19.22
CA PRO A 625 -9.62 -2.14 20.34
C PRO A 625 -9.81 -0.67 19.92
N GLY A 626 -9.98 -0.38 18.63
CA GLY A 626 -10.12 0.98 18.12
C GLY A 626 -8.85 1.82 18.11
N HIS A 627 -7.71 1.20 18.38
CA HIS A 627 -6.40 1.83 18.37
C HIS A 627 -5.31 0.78 18.11
N MET A 628 -4.15 1.24 17.64
CA MET A 628 -3.01 0.37 17.33
C MET A 628 -1.70 1.16 17.47
N ARG A 629 -0.64 0.51 17.93
CA ARG A 629 0.70 1.12 17.90
C ARG A 629 1.30 1.02 16.51
N ILE A 630 1.97 2.07 16.06
CA ILE A 630 2.63 2.13 14.76
C ILE A 630 4.02 2.76 14.90
N LEU A 631 5.01 2.22 14.18
CA LEU A 631 6.33 2.82 14.11
C LEU A 631 6.27 4.25 13.55
N GLY A 632 7.07 5.15 14.12
CA GLY A 632 7.02 6.57 13.77
C GLY A 632 7.22 6.85 12.28
N ASN A 633 8.20 6.23 11.65
CA ASN A 633 8.48 6.40 10.22
C ASN A 633 7.39 5.88 9.27
N LEU A 634 6.47 5.02 9.74
CA LEU A 634 5.36 4.49 8.95
C LEU A 634 4.12 5.40 8.95
N VAL A 635 4.09 6.41 9.83
CA VAL A 635 2.96 7.33 9.95
C VAL A 635 2.72 8.07 8.63
N TRP A 636 3.76 8.65 8.03
CA TRP A 636 3.62 9.40 6.77
C TRP A 636 3.83 8.53 5.53
N SER A 637 4.56 7.42 5.62
CA SER A 637 4.82 6.56 4.46
C SER A 637 3.73 5.54 4.17
N GLU A 638 2.94 5.15 5.18
CA GLU A 638 1.91 4.10 5.06
C GLU A 638 0.57 4.52 5.66
N LEU A 639 0.51 4.88 6.96
CA LEU A 639 -0.77 5.22 7.60
C LEU A 639 -1.48 6.39 6.90
N TYR A 640 -0.81 7.52 6.74
CA TYR A 640 -1.39 8.70 6.10
C TYR A 640 -1.85 8.42 4.66
N PRO A 641 -1.02 7.85 3.75
CA PRO A 641 -1.49 7.56 2.41
C PRO A 641 -2.61 6.52 2.37
N MET A 642 -2.61 5.50 3.25
CA MET A 642 -3.70 4.52 3.31
C MET A 642 -5.03 5.15 3.75
N LEU A 643 -4.99 6.08 4.70
CA LEU A 643 -6.17 6.84 5.12
C LEU A 643 -6.66 7.76 3.99
N MET A 644 -5.74 8.43 3.30
CA MET A 644 -6.03 9.35 2.20
C MET A 644 -6.65 8.66 0.99
N LEU A 645 -6.11 7.49 0.63
CA LEU A 645 -6.57 6.66 -0.48
C LEU A 645 -7.71 5.72 -0.08
N GLN A 646 -8.10 5.70 1.21
CA GLN A 646 -9.09 4.79 1.77
C GLN A 646 -8.82 3.32 1.37
N SER A 647 -7.54 2.93 1.27
CA SER A 647 -7.16 1.62 0.76
C SER A 647 -7.15 0.53 1.84
N VAL A 648 -6.95 0.93 3.09
CA VAL A 648 -6.77 0.03 4.24
C VAL A 648 -7.30 0.74 5.48
N GLU A 649 -8.07 0.05 6.31
CA GLU A 649 -8.57 0.60 7.57
C GLU A 649 -7.57 0.38 8.73
N LEU A 650 -7.74 1.11 9.83
CA LEU A 650 -6.87 0.94 11.00
C LEU A 650 -6.98 -0.48 11.61
N GLU A 651 -8.13 -1.12 11.46
CA GLU A 651 -8.33 -2.53 11.84
C GLU A 651 -7.49 -3.48 10.99
N ASP A 652 -7.36 -3.24 9.68
CA ASP A 652 -6.53 -4.07 8.79
C ASP A 652 -5.05 -3.97 9.14
N LEU A 653 -4.58 -2.77 9.47
CA LEU A 653 -3.24 -2.55 10.01
C LEU A 653 -3.05 -3.29 11.34
N TRP A 654 -4.06 -3.26 12.21
CA TRP A 654 -4.01 -3.95 13.49
C TRP A 654 -3.89 -5.46 13.33
N ARG A 655 -4.55 -6.06 12.32
CA ARG A 655 -4.39 -7.48 12.01
C ARG A 655 -2.95 -7.86 11.66
N GLN A 656 -2.18 -6.94 11.05
CA GLN A 656 -0.73 -7.13 10.80
C GLN A 656 0.12 -6.94 12.06
N ALA A 657 -0.33 -6.08 12.98
CA ALA A 657 0.36 -5.80 14.24
C ALA A 657 0.07 -6.85 15.34
N ARG A 658 -1.04 -7.59 15.24
CA ARG A 658 -1.59 -8.38 16.36
C ARG A 658 -0.63 -9.45 16.86
N GLU A 659 0.21 -10.01 16.01
CA GLU A 659 1.16 -11.04 16.43
C GLU A 659 2.45 -10.44 16.99
N HIS A 660 2.76 -9.17 16.71
CA HIS A 660 3.95 -8.54 17.25
C HIS A 660 3.96 -8.59 18.80
N PRO A 661 5.10 -8.87 19.46
CA PRO A 661 5.18 -9.00 20.94
C PRO A 661 4.61 -7.80 21.71
N MET A 662 4.69 -6.62 21.09
CA MET A 662 4.22 -5.34 21.63
C MET A 662 2.99 -4.77 20.89
N LYS A 663 2.36 -5.56 20.00
CA LYS A 663 1.21 -5.17 19.17
C LYS A 663 1.47 -3.90 18.35
N ILE A 664 2.67 -3.82 17.74
CA ILE A 664 3.13 -2.67 16.95
C ILE A 664 3.07 -3.05 15.48
N TYR A 665 2.49 -2.17 14.67
CA TYR A 665 2.56 -2.25 13.22
C TYR A 665 3.95 -1.85 12.74
N THR A 666 4.61 -2.78 12.05
CA THR A 666 6.01 -2.64 11.58
C THR A 666 6.14 -2.66 10.06
N GLY A 667 5.02 -2.40 9.36
CA GLY A 667 4.82 -2.60 7.92
C GLY A 667 4.17 -3.96 7.63
N PRO A 668 3.96 -4.34 6.37
CA PRO A 668 3.59 -5.71 6.01
C PRO A 668 4.59 -6.71 6.58
N THR A 669 4.09 -7.88 6.95
CA THR A 669 4.91 -8.95 7.55
C THR A 669 4.85 -10.21 6.71
N VAL A 670 5.84 -11.08 6.90
CA VAL A 670 5.90 -12.38 6.22
C VAL A 670 5.87 -13.52 7.25
N PRO A 671 5.35 -14.70 6.90
CA PRO A 671 5.23 -15.82 7.84
C PRO A 671 6.47 -16.11 8.69
N SER A 672 7.68 -16.14 8.13
CA SER A 672 8.92 -16.37 8.91
C SER A 672 9.26 -15.27 9.92
N GLN A 673 8.77 -14.05 9.72
CA GLN A 673 8.94 -12.97 10.68
C GLN A 673 7.92 -13.10 11.83
N VAL A 674 6.72 -13.59 11.53
CA VAL A 674 5.61 -13.71 12.47
C VAL A 674 5.75 -14.93 13.38
N GLU A 675 6.32 -16.03 12.88
CA GLU A 675 6.46 -17.28 13.62
C GLU A 675 7.21 -17.12 14.97
N PRO A 676 8.40 -16.47 15.05
CA PRO A 676 9.05 -16.20 16.33
C PRO A 676 8.21 -15.34 17.28
N TRP A 677 7.38 -14.44 16.75
CA TRP A 677 6.49 -13.63 17.57
C TRP A 677 5.37 -14.47 18.19
N LYS A 678 4.79 -15.39 17.41
CA LYS A 678 3.79 -16.35 17.91
C LYS A 678 4.37 -17.22 19.02
N GLU A 679 5.58 -17.74 18.86
CA GLU A 679 6.28 -18.52 19.87
C GLU A 679 6.52 -17.73 21.16
N TRP A 680 6.96 -16.47 21.01
CA TRP A 680 7.17 -15.57 22.15
C TRP A 680 5.86 -15.25 22.87
N ASN A 681 4.80 -14.95 22.13
CA ASN A 681 3.47 -14.68 22.69
C ASN A 681 2.90 -15.90 23.42
N ALA A 682 3.08 -17.11 22.87
CA ALA A 682 2.68 -18.36 23.51
C ALA A 682 3.44 -18.56 24.83
N THR A 683 4.75 -18.32 24.82
CA THR A 683 5.60 -18.42 26.03
C THR A 683 5.20 -17.38 27.08
N LYS A 684 4.99 -16.12 26.67
CA LYS A 684 4.50 -15.05 27.55
C LYS A 684 3.15 -15.41 28.17
N THR A 685 2.22 -15.88 27.34
CA THR A 685 0.88 -16.29 27.76
C THR A 685 0.96 -17.36 28.84
N PHE A 686 1.73 -18.43 28.58
CA PHE A 686 1.95 -19.52 29.54
C PHE A 686 2.55 -19.04 30.88
N MET A 687 3.55 -18.17 30.84
CA MET A 687 4.14 -17.59 32.06
C MET A 687 3.15 -16.70 32.81
N MET A 688 2.35 -15.91 32.10
CA MET A 688 1.34 -15.02 32.71
C MET A 688 0.17 -15.79 33.30
N ASP A 689 -0.31 -16.85 32.64
CA ASP A 689 -1.31 -17.75 33.20
C ASP A 689 -0.84 -18.34 34.53
N SER A 690 0.40 -18.84 34.55
CA SER A 690 1.01 -19.38 35.77
C SER A 690 1.14 -18.32 36.88
N PHE A 691 1.49 -17.09 36.53
CA PHE A 691 1.59 -15.98 37.48
C PHE A 691 0.23 -15.53 38.01
N VAL A 692 -0.79 -15.47 37.15
CA VAL A 692 -2.16 -15.15 37.53
C VAL A 692 -2.71 -16.21 38.48
N GLU A 693 -2.50 -17.50 38.20
CA GLU A 693 -2.90 -18.58 39.10
C GLU A 693 -2.19 -18.49 40.46
N PHE A 694 -0.89 -18.18 40.46
CA PHE A 694 -0.17 -17.90 41.70
C PHE A 694 -0.78 -16.70 42.46
N LEU A 695 -1.13 -15.62 41.76
CA LEU A 695 -1.78 -14.45 42.36
C LEU A 695 -3.19 -14.77 42.86
N LYS A 696 -3.98 -15.60 42.20
CA LYS A 696 -5.29 -16.03 42.71
C LYS A 696 -5.17 -16.70 44.07
N GLN A 697 -4.10 -17.45 44.29
CA GLN A 697 -3.84 -18.10 45.59
C GLN A 697 -3.32 -17.13 46.66
N LYS A 698 -2.59 -16.07 46.28
CA LYS A 698 -1.90 -15.17 47.23
C LYS A 698 -2.61 -13.82 47.45
N ASN A 699 -3.16 -13.25 46.39
CA ASN A 699 -3.84 -11.96 46.36
C ASN A 699 -4.88 -11.91 45.21
N PRO A 700 -6.10 -12.42 45.44
CA PRO A 700 -7.16 -12.50 44.42
C PRO A 700 -7.51 -11.14 43.79
N THR A 701 -7.44 -10.06 44.57
CA THR A 701 -7.72 -8.71 44.07
C THR A 701 -6.68 -8.24 43.05
N LEU A 702 -5.40 -8.56 43.29
CA LEU A 702 -4.35 -8.26 42.32
C LEU A 702 -4.45 -9.15 41.08
N ALA A 703 -4.81 -10.42 41.25
CA ALA A 703 -5.07 -11.32 40.13
C ALA A 703 -6.15 -10.74 39.19
N GLY A 704 -7.29 -10.30 39.74
CA GLY A 704 -8.36 -9.67 38.95
C GLY A 704 -7.92 -8.40 38.22
N LYS A 705 -7.01 -7.60 38.81
CA LYS A 705 -6.43 -6.43 38.12
C LYS A 705 -5.51 -6.83 36.98
N VAL A 706 -4.66 -7.84 37.17
CA VAL A 706 -3.74 -8.33 36.12
C VAL A 706 -4.54 -8.96 34.97
N GLU A 707 -5.59 -9.73 35.28
CA GLU A 707 -6.51 -10.27 34.28
C GLU A 707 -7.24 -9.15 33.52
N GLY A 708 -7.69 -8.09 34.21
CA GLY A 708 -8.28 -6.91 33.58
C GLY A 708 -7.33 -6.21 32.60
N LEU A 709 -6.11 -5.92 33.05
CA LEU A 709 -5.08 -5.29 32.21
C LEU A 709 -4.70 -6.14 30.98
N ARG A 710 -4.76 -7.48 31.09
CA ARG A 710 -4.53 -8.39 29.96
C ARG A 710 -5.69 -8.35 28.96
N LYS A 711 -6.94 -8.29 29.43
CA LYS A 711 -8.12 -8.14 28.55
C LYS A 711 -8.11 -6.80 27.82
N GLU A 712 -7.60 -5.75 28.44
CA GLU A 712 -7.46 -4.41 27.86
C GLU A 712 -6.25 -4.29 26.90
N GLY A 713 -5.50 -5.36 26.66
CA GLY A 713 -4.30 -5.34 25.80
C GLY A 713 -3.16 -4.46 26.35
N SER A 714 -3.21 -4.11 27.64
CA SER A 714 -2.24 -3.23 28.31
C SER A 714 -1.07 -3.99 28.94
N LEU A 715 -1.09 -5.33 28.94
CA LEU A 715 -0.06 -6.21 29.50
C LEU A 715 0.57 -7.18 28.50
#